data_AF-A0A3D4RSF7-F1
#
_entry.id   AF-A0A3D4RSF7-F1
#
_cell.length_a   1.000
_cell.length_b   1.000
_cell.length_c   1.000
_cell.angle_alpha   90.00
_cell.angle_beta   90.00
_cell.angle_gamma   90.00
#
_symmetry.space_group_name_H-M   'P 1'
#
loop_
_entity.id
_entity.type
_entity.pdbx_description
1 polymer ?
#
loop_
_entity_poly.entity_id
_entity_poly.type
_entity_poly.pdbx_seq_one_letter_code
_entity_poly.pdbx_strand_id
1 'polypeptide(L)'
;MHPKDLRVKEQNLEQQPRDAATKGFAASTPTAITPLTPELSRQIDAACSRIAPVWPLDRFVAVNPFHGLVGQHFEEAAATLRRIADARMYMPRRWYREQIEAGRISDDDLCQAARLCGSALTSRQLHEAAAAEHQAPAGGVPLLTALVDELDADDWSNFVVERISHHCAAYFDMGQATWKRPWDGMSLYASWRRFAALDYSLTMMGQDAMRSRVKALPESPRACIASALGRLGIPESAALDYMHAALMDIGGWAAWTRLQRWEQELAGGSDDSIVELLAIRLAWDVLLYEHKATPELMSHWREICARLGRGETNAGVGGNGNTDAEVEHVLLTALEQGYQRRLIDDLTRGGDTNAPEIRPAVQAAFCIDVRSEIIRRAFETVCPRGQTLGFAGFFGMPIAHVPLGAVESRPHLPVLLSPQYQVCSEIHGADKQDAEEVLATQRRRTGLAKSWKAFKMGASSCFSFVETAGILIYAPKILTDSFGLSRPVAAPDDLWLDDATKCRVGPSLETPHYGDCEHAHDEHAIGIPESDRVPLAEGILRAMSMTSNFARLVLLVGHGSTVVNNPHAAGLDCGACGGMTGEASARLTAALLNEPRVRQGLVERGIQIPADTWFIGAMHDTCVDEVRLFDIEQLPAGYAEELAELRSWLQQAGELTRLQRAARLGLEHHSPRAVTANVQHRSRDWAQVRPEWALAGCAAFIAAPRERTRGLDLDGRAFLHDYHWQQDADSSVLELIMTAPMVVAGWINLQYYASTTDNRRFGSGNKVLHNVVGGAIGVLEGNAGDLRVGLSMQSLHDGKRWMHEPMRLSVFLAAPQVAIDDIIARHELVRQMLDNGWLHLFRMDDDGGVDRRIPGTGWQRANAEKLAEVA
;
A
#
# COMPACT_ATOMS: atom_id res chain seq x y z
N MET A 1 -30.84 -48.46 7.69
CA MET A 1 -29.47 -49.02 7.78
C MET A 1 -29.04 -48.97 9.23
N HIS A 2 -28.66 -50.10 9.82
CA HIS A 2 -28.39 -50.20 11.26
C HIS A 2 -26.95 -49.71 11.56
N PRO A 3 -26.70 -48.91 12.60
CA PRO A 3 -25.37 -48.31 12.88
C PRO A 3 -24.26 -49.30 13.29
N LYS A 4 -24.46 -50.61 13.09
CA LYS A 4 -23.45 -51.66 13.27
C LYS A 4 -22.80 -52.11 11.95
N ASP A 5 -23.35 -51.71 10.80
CA ASP A 5 -22.82 -52.07 9.47
C ASP A 5 -21.73 -51.11 8.95
N LEU A 6 -21.38 -50.07 9.71
CA LEU A 6 -20.35 -49.07 9.37
C LEU A 6 -19.00 -49.28 10.10
N ARG A 7 -18.75 -50.47 10.67
CA ARG A 7 -17.43 -50.81 11.22
C ARG A 7 -16.54 -51.39 10.13
N VAL A 8 -15.86 -50.52 9.39
CA VAL A 8 -14.64 -50.91 8.67
C VAL A 8 -13.61 -51.30 9.73
N LYS A 9 -13.16 -52.56 9.72
CA LYS A 9 -12.08 -53.03 10.61
C LYS A 9 -10.80 -52.27 10.25
N GLU A 10 -10.21 -51.59 11.23
CA GLU A 10 -8.94 -50.83 11.10
C GLU A 10 -7.78 -51.67 10.55
N GLN A 11 -7.85 -53.00 10.62
CA GLN A 11 -6.81 -53.92 10.12
C GLN A 11 -6.79 -54.13 8.59
N ASN A 12 -7.74 -53.57 7.83
CA ASN A 12 -7.73 -53.65 6.36
C ASN A 12 -7.15 -52.39 5.66
N LEU A 13 -6.69 -51.39 6.42
CA LEU A 13 -6.10 -50.16 5.87
C LEU A 13 -4.56 -50.21 5.73
N GLU A 14 -3.93 -51.29 6.19
CA GLU A 14 -2.51 -51.58 5.97
C GLU A 14 -2.36 -52.70 4.92
N GLN A 15 -2.83 -52.46 3.68
CA GLN A 15 -2.39 -53.30 2.57
C GLN A 15 -0.95 -52.91 2.18
N GLN A 16 -0.11 -53.94 2.24
CA GLN A 16 1.34 -53.91 2.11
C GLN A 16 1.83 -53.23 0.82
N PRO A 17 2.98 -52.54 0.83
CA PRO A 17 3.58 -51.86 -0.33
C PRO A 17 4.16 -52.80 -1.41
N ARG A 18 3.72 -54.07 -1.49
CA ARG A 18 4.30 -55.06 -2.41
C ARG A 18 3.66 -55.05 -3.81
N ASP A 19 2.41 -54.60 -3.95
CA ASP A 19 1.72 -54.58 -5.25
C ASP A 19 1.90 -53.27 -6.05
N ALA A 20 2.50 -52.23 -5.45
CA ALA A 20 2.83 -51.00 -6.15
C ALA A 20 4.06 -51.14 -7.08
N ALA A 21 4.93 -52.12 -6.81
CA ALA A 21 6.11 -52.39 -7.63
C ALA A 21 5.77 -52.97 -9.01
N THR A 22 4.60 -53.60 -9.17
CA THR A 22 4.15 -54.23 -10.42
C THR A 22 3.53 -53.24 -11.41
N LYS A 23 3.30 -51.98 -11.02
CA LYS A 23 2.73 -50.90 -11.87
C LYS A 23 3.72 -49.80 -12.26
N GLY A 24 5.02 -50.06 -12.21
CA GLY A 24 6.03 -49.14 -12.76
C GLY A 24 6.26 -47.86 -11.93
N PHE A 25 5.79 -47.80 -10.69
CA PHE A 25 6.16 -46.72 -9.77
C PHE A 25 7.60 -46.94 -9.30
N ALA A 26 8.52 -46.07 -9.72
CA ALA A 26 9.90 -46.09 -9.26
C ALA A 26 9.94 -46.02 -7.73
N ALA A 27 10.52 -47.04 -7.10
CA ALA A 27 10.84 -47.02 -5.68
C ALA A 27 11.75 -45.83 -5.38
N SER A 28 11.41 -45.05 -4.35
CA SER A 28 12.22 -43.91 -3.90
C SER A 28 13.64 -44.38 -3.59
N THR A 29 14.58 -43.94 -4.42
CA THR A 29 16.00 -44.14 -4.12
C THR A 29 16.31 -43.26 -2.89
N PRO A 30 16.97 -43.77 -1.84
CA PRO A 30 17.41 -42.94 -0.73
C PRO A 30 18.36 -41.89 -1.29
N THR A 31 17.89 -40.66 -1.42
CA THR A 31 18.59 -39.61 -2.16
C THR A 31 19.72 -39.08 -1.30
N ALA A 32 20.92 -38.93 -1.88
CA ALA A 32 22.02 -38.23 -1.24
C ALA A 32 21.54 -36.85 -0.78
N ILE A 33 21.68 -36.56 0.51
CA ILE A 33 21.31 -35.26 1.08
C ILE A 33 22.23 -34.23 0.44
N THR A 34 21.71 -33.39 -0.46
CA THR A 34 22.45 -32.23 -0.95
C THR A 34 22.74 -31.33 0.26
N PRO A 35 24.01 -31.09 0.61
CA PRO A 35 24.34 -30.30 1.79
C PRO A 35 23.94 -28.84 1.56
N LEU A 36 23.39 -28.20 2.59
CA LEU A 36 23.14 -26.76 2.60
C LEU A 36 24.49 -26.03 2.62
N THR A 37 24.88 -25.42 1.51
CA THR A 37 26.10 -24.62 1.43
C THR A 37 25.85 -23.19 1.96
N PRO A 38 26.88 -22.49 2.47
CA PRO A 38 26.74 -21.08 2.85
C PRO A 38 26.30 -20.19 1.70
N GLU A 39 26.74 -20.50 0.47
CA GLU A 39 26.33 -19.78 -0.74
C GLU A 39 24.84 -19.95 -1.03
N LEU A 40 24.34 -21.19 -1.02
CA LEU A 40 22.90 -21.44 -1.21
C LEU A 40 22.07 -20.75 -0.12
N SER A 41 22.56 -20.73 1.13
CA SER A 41 21.89 -20.01 2.21
C SER A 41 21.75 -18.51 1.88
N ARG A 42 22.82 -17.86 1.37
CA ARG A 42 22.76 -16.46 0.92
C ARG A 42 21.79 -16.26 -0.25
N GLN A 43 21.75 -17.19 -1.20
CA GLN A 43 20.84 -17.12 -2.34
C GLN A 43 19.37 -17.28 -1.92
N ILE A 44 19.07 -18.11 -0.92
CA ILE A 44 17.73 -18.21 -0.32
C ILE A 44 17.32 -16.85 0.25
N ASP A 45 18.18 -16.24 1.07
CA ASP A 45 17.89 -14.95 1.71
C ASP A 45 17.75 -13.84 0.66
N ALA A 46 18.58 -13.84 -0.38
CA ALA A 46 18.49 -12.91 -1.50
C ALA A 46 17.21 -13.09 -2.35
N ALA A 47 16.72 -14.32 -2.53
CA ALA A 47 15.45 -14.56 -3.22
C ALA A 47 14.28 -14.00 -2.41
N CYS A 48 14.28 -14.23 -1.09
CA CYS A 48 13.25 -13.72 -0.18
C CYS A 48 13.28 -12.19 -0.08
N SER A 49 14.46 -11.56 -0.08
CA SER A 49 14.58 -10.09 0.02
C SER A 49 14.16 -9.34 -1.24
N ARG A 50 14.07 -10.02 -2.40
CA ARG A 50 13.57 -9.44 -3.66
C ARG A 50 12.06 -9.23 -3.68
N ILE A 51 11.31 -9.91 -2.81
CA ILE A 51 9.86 -9.74 -2.68
C ILE A 51 9.56 -8.49 -1.85
N ALA A 52 8.60 -7.67 -2.30
CA ALA A 52 8.12 -6.52 -1.55
C ALA A 52 7.04 -6.92 -0.53
N PRO A 53 7.00 -6.31 0.67
CA PRO A 53 5.94 -6.56 1.65
C PRO A 53 4.58 -6.02 1.21
N VAL A 54 3.49 -6.63 1.68
CA VAL A 54 2.11 -6.14 1.50
C VAL A 54 1.37 -6.08 2.84
N TRP A 55 0.72 -4.94 3.12
CA TRP A 55 -0.05 -4.72 4.34
C TRP A 55 -1.47 -5.30 4.25
N PRO A 56 -2.06 -5.75 5.36
CA PRO A 56 -3.43 -6.28 5.38
C PRO A 56 -4.48 -5.19 5.12
N LEU A 57 -5.68 -5.62 4.75
CA LEU A 57 -6.80 -4.78 4.30
C LEU A 57 -7.27 -3.74 5.34
N ASP A 58 -7.14 -4.03 6.62
CA ASP A 58 -7.55 -3.15 7.73
C ASP A 58 -6.53 -2.03 8.03
N ARG A 59 -5.31 -2.15 7.51
CA ARG A 59 -4.24 -1.13 7.60
C ARG A 59 -3.45 -1.06 6.28
N PHE A 60 -4.16 -1.14 5.16
CA PHE A 60 -3.55 -1.24 3.83
C PHE A 60 -2.79 0.05 3.50
N VAL A 61 -1.54 -0.09 3.08
CA VAL A 61 -0.69 1.00 2.61
C VAL A 61 -0.12 0.64 1.25
N ALA A 62 -0.11 1.61 0.33
CA ALA A 62 0.50 1.45 -0.98
C ALA A 62 2.03 1.47 -0.87
N VAL A 63 2.68 0.43 -1.41
CA VAL A 63 4.12 0.18 -1.27
C VAL A 63 4.73 -0.02 -2.64
N ASN A 64 5.99 0.36 -2.84
CA ASN A 64 6.70 0.05 -4.09
C ASN A 64 6.80 -1.48 -4.30
N PRO A 65 6.12 -2.08 -5.30
CA PRO A 65 6.18 -3.53 -5.53
C PRO A 65 7.56 -4.01 -6.00
N PHE A 66 8.41 -3.07 -6.39
CA PHE A 66 9.79 -3.30 -6.82
C PHE A 66 10.81 -3.04 -5.71
N HIS A 67 10.38 -2.84 -4.46
CA HIS A 67 11.24 -2.43 -3.35
C HIS A 67 12.47 -3.35 -3.18
N GLY A 68 12.32 -4.66 -3.36
CA GLY A 68 13.44 -5.61 -3.25
C GLY A 68 14.48 -5.52 -4.39
N LEU A 69 14.26 -4.67 -5.40
CA LEU A 69 15.14 -4.44 -6.54
C LEU A 69 15.64 -3.00 -6.63
N VAL A 70 15.38 -2.14 -5.63
CA VAL A 70 15.78 -0.71 -5.69
C VAL A 70 17.29 -0.49 -5.80
N GLY A 71 18.10 -1.49 -5.43
CA GLY A 71 19.55 -1.48 -5.64
C GLY A 71 19.98 -1.61 -7.11
N GLN A 72 19.08 -2.02 -8.01
CA GLN A 72 19.29 -2.04 -9.46
C GLN A 72 18.76 -0.76 -10.11
N HIS A 73 19.34 -0.38 -11.26
CA HIS A 73 18.75 0.65 -12.12
C HIS A 73 17.35 0.22 -12.58
N PHE A 74 16.45 1.18 -12.78
CA PHE A 74 15.05 0.93 -13.12
C PHE A 74 14.89 -0.02 -14.33
N GLU A 75 15.68 0.19 -15.38
CA GLU A 75 15.73 -0.63 -16.60
C GLU A 75 16.30 -2.03 -16.36
N GLU A 76 17.26 -2.18 -15.44
CA GLU A 76 17.81 -3.47 -15.04
C GLU A 76 16.79 -4.28 -14.21
N ALA A 77 16.04 -3.60 -13.34
CA ALA A 77 14.94 -4.20 -12.60
C ALA A 77 13.81 -4.65 -13.55
N ALA A 78 13.51 -3.84 -14.58
CA ALA A 78 12.56 -4.21 -15.63
C ALA A 78 13.02 -5.44 -16.41
N ALA A 79 14.29 -5.49 -16.82
CA ALA A 79 14.87 -6.66 -17.47
C ALA A 79 14.85 -7.89 -16.55
N THR A 80 15.18 -7.72 -15.26
CA THR A 80 15.13 -8.80 -14.26
C THR A 80 13.72 -9.35 -14.13
N LEU A 81 12.70 -8.52 -13.90
CA LEU A 81 11.32 -8.99 -13.73
C LEU A 81 10.72 -9.59 -15.00
N ARG A 82 11.08 -9.04 -16.16
CA ARG A 82 10.73 -9.59 -17.47
C ARG A 82 11.35 -10.98 -17.67
N ARG A 83 12.61 -11.17 -17.26
CA ARG A 83 13.35 -12.43 -17.35
C ARG A 83 12.87 -13.47 -16.34
N ILE A 84 12.50 -13.07 -15.13
CA ILE A 84 12.12 -13.99 -14.04
C ILE A 84 10.67 -14.44 -14.17
N ALA A 85 9.73 -13.50 -14.32
CA ALA A 85 8.30 -13.77 -14.19
C ALA A 85 7.48 -13.35 -15.43
N ASP A 86 8.15 -12.96 -16.52
CA ASP A 86 7.54 -12.30 -17.69
C ASP A 86 6.73 -11.05 -17.33
N ALA A 87 7.02 -10.45 -16.16
CA ALA A 87 6.29 -9.30 -15.63
C ALA A 87 6.71 -8.01 -16.35
N ARG A 88 5.75 -7.10 -16.56
CA ARG A 88 5.99 -5.86 -17.31
C ARG A 88 6.05 -4.63 -16.41
N MET A 89 7.10 -3.83 -16.62
CA MET A 89 7.25 -2.51 -16.01
C MET A 89 6.93 -1.37 -16.98
N TYR A 90 6.69 -1.64 -18.27
CA TYR A 90 6.33 -0.62 -19.25
C TYR A 90 4.93 -0.86 -19.81
N MET A 91 4.25 0.22 -20.21
CA MET A 91 2.98 0.10 -20.92
C MET A 91 3.19 -0.47 -22.32
N PRO A 92 2.17 -1.11 -22.93
CA PRO A 92 2.21 -1.46 -24.34
C PRO A 92 2.55 -0.25 -25.23
N ARG A 93 3.41 -0.43 -26.24
CA ARG A 93 3.83 0.64 -27.18
C ARG A 93 2.68 1.42 -27.80
N ARG A 94 1.57 0.75 -28.10
CA ARG A 94 0.32 1.37 -28.57
C ARG A 94 -0.13 2.52 -27.65
N TRP A 95 -0.04 2.33 -26.34
CA TRP A 95 -0.45 3.35 -25.38
C TRP A 95 0.45 4.59 -25.46
N TYR A 96 1.77 4.42 -25.61
CA TYR A 96 2.69 5.55 -25.83
C TYR A 96 2.44 6.24 -27.16
N ARG A 97 2.14 5.49 -28.23
CA ARG A 97 1.76 6.05 -29.53
C ARG A 97 0.53 6.96 -29.41
N GLU A 98 -0.49 6.53 -28.67
CA GLU A 98 -1.68 7.36 -28.40
C GLU A 98 -1.31 8.66 -27.66
N GLN A 99 -0.24 8.67 -26.83
CA GLN A 99 0.24 9.89 -26.15
C GLN A 99 1.00 10.84 -27.07
N ILE A 100 1.76 10.28 -28.01
CA ILE A 100 2.43 11.03 -29.07
C ILE A 100 1.37 11.67 -29.98
N GLU A 101 0.38 10.89 -30.44
CA GLU A 101 -0.72 11.37 -31.29
C GLU A 101 -1.58 12.44 -30.59
N ALA A 102 -1.75 12.35 -29.27
CA ALA A 102 -2.43 13.36 -28.46
C ALA A 102 -1.58 14.63 -28.20
N GLY A 103 -0.34 14.69 -28.69
CA GLY A 103 0.57 15.82 -28.51
C GLY A 103 1.10 15.97 -27.08
N ARG A 104 0.94 14.95 -26.23
CA ARG A 104 1.43 14.96 -24.84
C ARG A 104 2.93 14.71 -24.77
N ILE A 105 3.45 13.98 -25.75
CA ILE A 105 4.87 13.75 -26.03
C ILE A 105 5.20 14.45 -27.34
N SER A 106 6.12 15.41 -27.32
CA SER A 106 6.63 16.09 -28.51
C SER A 106 7.91 15.43 -29.05
N ASP A 107 8.32 15.80 -30.27
CA ASP A 107 9.59 15.33 -30.85
C ASP A 107 10.81 15.80 -30.04
N ASP A 108 10.74 16.99 -29.43
CA ASP A 108 11.76 17.49 -28.52
C ASP A 108 11.85 16.63 -27.26
N ASP A 109 10.71 16.22 -26.71
CA ASP A 109 10.64 15.34 -25.53
C ASP A 109 11.26 13.96 -25.87
N LEU A 110 11.02 13.41 -27.08
CA LEU A 110 11.62 12.17 -27.56
C LEU A 110 13.15 12.29 -27.71
N CYS A 111 13.64 13.38 -28.33
CA CYS A 111 15.06 13.60 -28.51
C CYS A 111 15.79 13.81 -27.19
N GLN A 112 15.17 14.53 -26.25
CA GLN A 112 15.72 14.73 -24.91
C GLN A 112 15.74 13.41 -24.12
N ALA A 113 14.66 12.62 -24.18
CA ALA A 113 14.60 11.32 -23.53
C ALA A 113 15.67 10.36 -24.06
N ALA A 114 15.87 10.29 -25.38
CA ALA A 114 16.92 9.45 -25.97
C ALA A 114 18.31 9.83 -25.43
N ARG A 115 18.63 11.13 -25.33
CA ARG A 115 19.88 11.61 -24.74
C ARG A 115 20.04 11.23 -23.26
N LEU A 116 18.98 11.39 -22.47
CA LEU A 116 18.98 11.06 -21.03
C LEU A 116 19.17 9.56 -20.79
N CYS A 117 18.61 8.72 -21.65
CA CYS A 117 18.74 7.27 -21.60
C CYS A 117 20.05 6.76 -22.24
N GLY A 118 20.91 7.64 -22.79
CA GLY A 118 22.11 7.23 -23.52
C GLY A 118 21.82 6.47 -24.83
N SER A 119 20.62 6.61 -25.38
CA SER A 119 20.17 5.93 -26.59
C SER A 119 20.56 6.69 -27.85
N ALA A 120 20.92 5.96 -28.91
CA ALA A 120 21.21 6.51 -30.24
C ALA A 120 19.96 6.63 -31.15
N LEU A 121 18.77 6.29 -30.62
CA LEU A 121 17.52 6.31 -31.39
C LEU A 121 17.08 7.74 -31.73
N THR A 122 16.71 7.95 -32.99
CA THR A 122 16.13 9.22 -33.46
C THR A 122 14.62 9.29 -33.20
N SER A 123 14.04 10.49 -33.15
CA SER A 123 12.57 10.64 -33.02
C SER A 123 11.82 9.80 -34.06
N ARG A 124 12.22 9.85 -35.34
CA ARG A 124 11.57 9.05 -36.40
C ARG A 124 11.59 7.54 -36.10
N GLN A 125 12.71 7.00 -35.61
CA GLN A 125 12.81 5.59 -35.25
C GLN A 125 11.93 5.24 -34.04
N LEU A 126 11.79 6.16 -33.08
CA LEU A 126 10.90 5.98 -31.93
C LEU A 126 9.43 5.98 -32.34
N HIS A 127 9.02 6.85 -33.27
CA HIS A 127 7.69 6.81 -33.89
C HIS A 127 7.42 5.48 -34.60
N GLU A 128 8.37 5.03 -35.43
CA GLU A 128 8.28 3.75 -36.13
C GLU A 128 8.21 2.56 -35.15
N ALA A 129 9.02 2.56 -34.10
CA ALA A 129 9.04 1.52 -33.08
C ALA A 129 7.76 1.52 -32.22
N ALA A 130 7.19 2.70 -31.90
CA ALA A 130 5.92 2.82 -31.21
C ALA A 130 4.74 2.32 -32.07
N ALA A 131 4.83 2.47 -33.40
CA ALA A 131 3.85 1.94 -34.35
C ALA A 131 4.00 0.43 -34.59
N ALA A 132 5.23 -0.09 -34.57
CA ALA A 132 5.53 -1.51 -34.65
C ALA A 132 5.23 -2.18 -33.30
N GLU A 133 3.99 -2.66 -33.15
CA GLU A 133 3.58 -3.44 -31.98
C GLU A 133 4.44 -4.71 -31.90
N HIS A 134 5.39 -4.74 -30.96
CA HIS A 134 6.23 -5.91 -30.70
C HIS A 134 6.00 -6.36 -29.27
N GLN A 135 5.46 -7.58 -29.10
CA GLN A 135 5.27 -8.21 -27.81
C GLN A 135 5.60 -9.70 -27.91
N ALA A 136 6.85 -10.02 -28.25
CA ALA A 136 7.32 -11.37 -28.01
C ALA A 136 7.33 -11.60 -26.47
N PRO A 137 6.70 -12.68 -25.95
CA PRO A 137 6.88 -13.06 -24.55
C PRO A 137 8.38 -13.27 -24.29
N ALA A 138 8.91 -12.70 -23.20
CA ALA A 138 10.32 -12.92 -22.84
C ALA A 138 10.55 -14.33 -22.29
N GLY A 139 9.45 -15.05 -22.06
CA GLY A 139 9.43 -16.45 -21.68
C GLY A 139 10.17 -16.64 -20.36
N GLY A 140 9.60 -16.12 -19.27
CA GLY A 140 10.19 -16.12 -17.92
C GLY A 140 10.72 -17.49 -17.45
N VAL A 141 11.36 -17.55 -16.30
CA VAL A 141 11.94 -18.81 -15.79
C VAL A 141 10.84 -19.88 -15.70
N PRO A 142 10.93 -20.98 -16.49
CA PRO A 142 9.93 -22.03 -16.45
C PRO A 142 9.98 -22.76 -15.11
N LEU A 143 8.85 -22.76 -14.40
CA LEU A 143 8.65 -23.62 -13.25
C LEU A 143 8.25 -25.01 -13.71
N LEU A 144 8.57 -26.02 -12.90
CA LEU A 144 8.22 -27.40 -13.22
C LEU A 144 6.71 -27.58 -13.39
N THR A 145 5.88 -26.93 -12.56
CA THR A 145 4.41 -27.02 -12.66
C THR A 145 3.90 -26.63 -14.03
N ALA A 146 4.45 -25.58 -14.64
CA ALA A 146 4.07 -25.15 -15.98
C ALA A 146 4.43 -26.19 -17.05
N LEU A 147 5.58 -26.87 -16.92
CA LEU A 147 5.93 -27.98 -17.81
C LEU A 147 4.98 -29.18 -17.62
N VAL A 148 4.58 -29.46 -16.37
CA VAL A 148 3.62 -30.54 -16.09
C VAL A 148 2.26 -30.23 -16.71
N ASP A 149 1.79 -28.99 -16.65
CA ASP A 149 0.53 -28.55 -17.29
C ASP A 149 0.55 -28.70 -18.82
N GLU A 150 1.72 -28.59 -19.45
CA GLU A 150 1.86 -28.82 -20.90
C GLU A 150 1.74 -30.32 -21.28
N LEU A 151 2.08 -31.22 -20.36
CA LEU A 151 2.17 -32.67 -20.60
C LEU A 151 1.00 -33.46 -19.97
N ASP A 152 0.24 -32.82 -19.08
CA ASP A 152 -0.90 -33.40 -18.35
C ASP A 152 -2.17 -32.60 -18.65
N ALA A 153 -3.34 -33.23 -18.51
CA ALA A 153 -4.62 -32.56 -18.72
C ALA A 153 -5.07 -31.76 -17.49
N ASP A 154 -4.55 -32.10 -16.31
CA ASP A 154 -4.85 -31.42 -15.05
C ASP A 154 -4.03 -30.12 -14.92
N ASP A 155 -4.64 -29.07 -14.34
CA ASP A 155 -4.01 -27.77 -14.07
C ASP A 155 -3.27 -27.80 -12.71
N TRP A 156 -2.05 -28.33 -12.73
CA TRP A 156 -1.21 -28.51 -11.56
C TRP A 156 -0.68 -27.20 -11.01
N SER A 157 -0.38 -26.21 -11.86
CA SER A 157 0.06 -24.89 -11.37
C SER A 157 -1.00 -24.25 -10.47
N ASN A 158 -2.25 -24.15 -10.93
CA ASN A 158 -3.32 -23.58 -10.10
C ASN A 158 -3.64 -24.46 -8.90
N PHE A 159 -3.61 -25.78 -9.04
CA PHE A 159 -3.81 -26.69 -7.92
C PHE A 159 -2.78 -26.47 -6.80
N VAL A 160 -1.49 -26.39 -7.13
CA VAL A 160 -0.42 -26.17 -6.15
C VAL A 160 -0.60 -24.83 -5.44
N VAL A 161 -0.85 -23.76 -6.19
CA VAL A 161 -1.10 -22.42 -5.63
C VAL A 161 -2.30 -22.46 -4.69
N GLU A 162 -3.42 -23.08 -5.10
CA GLU A 162 -4.62 -23.20 -4.28
C GLU A 162 -4.35 -23.96 -2.96
N ARG A 163 -3.62 -25.07 -3.00
CA ARG A 163 -3.27 -25.84 -1.80
C ARG A 163 -2.40 -25.04 -0.84
N ILE A 164 -1.45 -24.27 -1.37
CA ILE A 164 -0.61 -23.37 -0.57
C ILE A 164 -1.48 -22.26 0.04
N SER A 165 -2.34 -21.63 -0.76
CA SER A 165 -3.22 -20.56 -0.32
C SER A 165 -4.19 -20.98 0.76
N HIS A 166 -4.82 -22.16 0.65
CA HIS A 166 -5.71 -22.68 1.68
C HIS A 166 -4.98 -22.93 3.00
N HIS A 167 -3.77 -23.47 2.95
CA HIS A 167 -2.96 -23.67 4.15
C HIS A 167 -2.54 -22.32 4.77
N CYS A 168 -2.08 -21.38 3.96
CA CYS A 168 -1.67 -20.05 4.44
C CYS A 168 -2.85 -19.27 5.03
N ALA A 169 -4.03 -19.29 4.38
CA ALA A 169 -5.24 -18.67 4.89
C ALA A 169 -5.63 -19.21 6.27
N ALA A 170 -5.56 -20.52 6.48
CA ALA A 170 -5.82 -21.14 7.77
C ALA A 170 -4.68 -20.90 8.80
N TYR A 171 -3.44 -20.76 8.33
CA TYR A 171 -2.26 -20.54 9.17
C TYR A 171 -2.09 -19.09 9.64
N PHE A 172 -2.53 -18.11 8.86
CA PHE A 172 -2.44 -16.69 9.22
C PHE A 172 -3.76 -16.08 9.66
N ASP A 173 -4.85 -16.87 9.69
CA ASP A 173 -6.21 -16.42 9.99
C ASP A 173 -6.29 -15.40 11.15
N MET A 174 -6.79 -14.20 10.85
CA MET A 174 -7.01 -13.11 11.82
C MET A 174 -8.44 -13.17 12.39
N GLY A 175 -8.91 -14.37 12.75
CA GLY A 175 -10.20 -14.58 13.40
C GLY A 175 -11.41 -14.65 12.46
N GLN A 176 -11.22 -15.04 11.19
CA GLN A 176 -12.32 -15.39 10.30
C GLN A 176 -12.79 -16.83 10.55
N ALA A 177 -11.89 -17.76 10.84
CA ALA A 177 -12.23 -19.13 11.15
C ALA A 177 -12.82 -19.25 12.57
N THR A 178 -13.95 -19.95 12.69
CA THR A 178 -14.52 -20.29 14.02
C THR A 178 -13.86 -21.51 14.65
N TRP A 179 -13.12 -22.29 13.86
CA TRP A 179 -12.49 -23.54 14.30
C TRP A 179 -11.02 -23.28 14.65
N LYS A 180 -10.61 -23.78 15.81
CA LYS A 180 -9.21 -23.67 16.25
C LYS A 180 -8.31 -24.54 15.38
N ARG A 181 -7.10 -24.02 15.12
CA ARG A 181 -6.06 -24.77 14.41
C ARG A 181 -5.54 -25.90 15.29
N PRO A 182 -5.44 -27.13 14.78
CA PRO A 182 -4.96 -28.27 15.57
C PRO A 182 -3.45 -28.26 15.83
N TRP A 183 -2.66 -27.46 15.12
CA TRP A 183 -1.19 -27.43 15.21
C TRP A 183 -0.66 -26.06 15.60
N ASP A 184 -1.34 -25.45 16.57
CA ASP A 184 -0.91 -24.20 17.18
C ASP A 184 0.52 -24.34 17.76
N GLY A 185 1.36 -23.34 17.55
CA GLY A 185 2.77 -23.33 17.95
C GLY A 185 3.76 -24.06 17.02
N MET A 186 3.32 -24.66 15.91
CA MET A 186 4.23 -25.14 14.86
C MET A 186 4.53 -24.05 13.83
N SER A 187 5.71 -24.11 13.21
CA SER A 187 6.08 -23.23 12.10
C SER A 187 5.23 -23.48 10.84
N LEU A 188 5.24 -22.56 9.88
CA LEU A 188 4.46 -22.64 8.63
C LEU A 188 4.76 -23.93 7.85
N TYR A 189 6.04 -24.27 7.65
CA TYR A 189 6.46 -25.48 6.95
C TYR A 189 6.15 -26.76 7.74
N ALA A 190 6.42 -26.77 9.05
CA ALA A 190 6.17 -27.94 9.89
C ALA A 190 4.67 -28.28 9.96
N SER A 191 3.84 -27.23 10.10
CA SER A 191 2.38 -27.34 10.07
C SER A 191 1.92 -27.86 8.69
N TRP A 192 2.38 -27.26 7.59
CA TRP A 192 2.04 -27.72 6.24
C TRP A 192 2.42 -29.19 5.99
N ARG A 193 3.65 -29.60 6.35
CA ARG A 193 4.11 -31.00 6.16
C ARG A 193 3.21 -31.97 6.92
N ARG A 194 2.77 -31.60 8.12
CA ARG A 194 1.83 -32.41 8.91
C ARG A 194 0.45 -32.47 8.25
N PHE A 195 -0.05 -31.37 7.68
CA PHE A 195 -1.30 -31.34 6.92
C PHE A 195 -1.25 -32.26 5.71
N ALA A 196 -0.27 -32.03 4.85
CA ALA A 196 -0.15 -32.66 3.55
C ALA A 196 0.07 -34.18 3.68
N ALA A 197 0.62 -34.64 4.81
CA ALA A 197 0.72 -36.07 5.13
C ALA A 197 -0.63 -36.73 5.49
N LEU A 198 -1.65 -35.94 5.87
CA LEU A 198 -2.99 -36.38 6.24
C LEU A 198 -4.04 -36.10 5.16
N ASP A 199 -3.77 -35.16 4.26
CA ASP A 199 -4.70 -34.67 3.24
C ASP A 199 -5.05 -35.74 2.20
N TYR A 200 -6.35 -36.02 2.06
CA TYR A 200 -6.89 -37.00 1.11
C TYR A 200 -7.31 -36.38 -0.23
N SER A 201 -7.23 -35.05 -0.42
CA SER A 201 -7.62 -34.39 -1.68
C SER A 201 -6.96 -35.05 -2.90
N LEU A 202 -5.66 -35.34 -2.83
CA LEU A 202 -4.92 -35.99 -3.91
C LEU A 202 -5.23 -37.48 -4.06
N THR A 203 -5.49 -38.19 -2.97
CA THR A 203 -5.96 -39.59 -3.01
C THR A 203 -7.32 -39.67 -3.72
N MET A 204 -8.21 -38.70 -3.49
CA MET A 204 -9.50 -38.63 -4.21
C MET A 204 -9.35 -38.33 -5.70
N MET A 205 -8.25 -37.69 -6.11
CA MET A 205 -7.85 -37.50 -7.51
C MET A 205 -7.09 -38.69 -8.10
N GLY A 206 -7.00 -39.82 -7.38
CA GLY A 206 -6.30 -41.03 -7.83
C GLY A 206 -4.78 -40.99 -7.64
N GLN A 207 -4.25 -40.04 -6.86
CA GLN A 207 -2.82 -39.82 -6.64
C GLN A 207 -2.34 -40.38 -5.29
N ASP A 208 -2.51 -41.69 -5.08
CA ASP A 208 -2.39 -42.36 -3.77
C ASP A 208 -1.00 -42.27 -3.11
N ALA A 209 0.08 -42.15 -3.90
CA ALA A 209 1.45 -42.17 -3.42
C ALA A 209 1.88 -40.85 -2.73
N MET A 210 1.15 -39.75 -2.90
CA MET A 210 1.62 -38.41 -2.52
C MET A 210 1.92 -38.28 -1.02
N ARG A 211 1.02 -38.79 -0.16
CA ARG A 211 1.17 -38.68 1.30
C ARG A 211 2.44 -39.36 1.82
N SER A 212 2.87 -40.46 1.19
CA SER A 212 4.11 -41.15 1.55
C SER A 212 5.35 -40.33 1.17
N ARG A 213 5.30 -39.62 0.04
CA ARG A 213 6.38 -38.73 -0.43
C ARG A 213 6.52 -37.49 0.45
N VAL A 214 5.40 -36.89 0.88
CA VAL A 214 5.41 -35.76 1.84
C VAL A 214 6.12 -36.15 3.14
N LYS A 215 5.89 -37.37 3.65
CA LYS A 215 6.56 -37.87 4.86
C LYS A 215 8.07 -38.05 4.70
N ALA A 216 8.57 -38.17 3.47
CA ALA A 216 9.98 -38.31 3.16
C ALA A 216 10.72 -36.96 2.97
N LEU A 217 10.01 -35.83 3.03
CA LEU A 217 10.63 -34.51 2.93
C LEU A 217 11.46 -34.20 4.19
N PRO A 218 12.60 -33.48 4.06
CA PRO A 218 13.41 -33.06 5.20
C PRO A 218 12.62 -32.26 6.24
N GLU A 219 13.01 -32.35 7.50
CA GLU A 219 12.26 -31.65 8.55
C GLU A 219 12.50 -30.14 8.58
N SER A 220 13.71 -29.72 8.22
CA SER A 220 14.14 -28.32 8.17
C SER A 220 13.76 -27.69 6.82
N PRO A 221 13.19 -26.46 6.81
CA PRO A 221 12.82 -25.75 5.59
C PRO A 221 14.01 -25.52 4.64
N ARG A 222 15.15 -25.03 5.14
CA ARG A 222 16.35 -24.81 4.31
C ARG A 222 16.93 -26.12 3.78
N ALA A 223 16.88 -27.19 4.56
CA ALA A 223 17.28 -28.52 4.08
C ALA A 223 16.31 -29.05 3.00
N CYS A 224 15.01 -28.75 3.11
CA CYS A 224 14.02 -29.06 2.09
C CYS A 224 14.31 -28.29 0.79
N ILE A 225 14.64 -27.00 0.86
CA ILE A 225 15.03 -26.20 -0.31
C ILE A 225 16.28 -26.79 -0.99
N ALA A 226 17.34 -27.07 -0.23
CA ALA A 226 18.56 -27.67 -0.77
C ALA A 226 18.32 -29.05 -1.41
N SER A 227 17.53 -29.89 -0.74
CA SER A 227 17.11 -31.19 -1.27
C SER A 227 16.28 -31.05 -2.54
N ALA A 228 15.39 -30.05 -2.60
CA ALA A 228 14.52 -29.82 -3.75
C ALA A 228 15.30 -29.39 -4.99
N LEU A 229 16.16 -28.38 -4.86
CA LEU A 229 17.01 -27.92 -5.97
C LEU A 229 17.92 -29.06 -6.48
N GLY A 230 18.47 -29.86 -5.57
CA GLY A 230 19.28 -31.03 -5.92
C GLY A 230 18.49 -32.13 -6.67
N ARG A 231 17.28 -32.46 -6.21
CA ARG A 231 16.41 -33.48 -6.84
C ARG A 231 15.86 -33.04 -8.19
N LEU A 232 15.58 -31.74 -8.34
CA LEU A 232 15.16 -31.14 -9.59
C LEU A 232 16.33 -30.97 -10.57
N GLY A 233 17.59 -31.00 -10.10
CA GLY A 233 18.77 -30.79 -10.94
C GLY A 233 18.97 -29.33 -11.36
N ILE A 234 18.48 -28.38 -10.57
CA ILE A 234 18.64 -26.95 -10.83
C ILE A 234 20.13 -26.56 -10.67
N PRO A 235 20.76 -25.97 -11.69
CA PRO A 235 22.15 -25.51 -11.58
C PRO A 235 22.33 -24.40 -10.54
N GLU A 236 23.48 -24.37 -9.86
CA GLU A 236 23.80 -23.34 -8.85
C GLU A 236 23.76 -21.91 -9.43
N SER A 237 24.12 -21.73 -10.71
CA SER A 237 24.06 -20.44 -11.41
C SER A 237 22.63 -19.92 -11.62
N ALA A 238 21.62 -20.81 -11.61
CA ALA A 238 20.22 -20.47 -11.84
C ALA A 238 19.35 -20.57 -10.57
N ALA A 239 19.91 -21.05 -9.46
CA ALA A 239 19.17 -21.32 -8.24
C ALA A 239 18.45 -20.08 -7.68
N LEU A 240 19.14 -18.93 -7.62
CA LEU A 240 18.55 -17.66 -7.18
C LEU A 240 17.34 -17.25 -8.04
N ASP A 241 17.48 -17.34 -9.35
CA ASP A 241 16.43 -16.92 -10.29
C ASP A 241 15.24 -17.89 -10.27
N TYR A 242 15.49 -19.19 -10.12
CA TYR A 242 14.44 -20.19 -9.95
C TYR A 242 13.67 -19.99 -8.64
N MET A 243 14.36 -19.75 -7.53
CA MET A 243 13.72 -19.45 -6.24
C MET A 243 12.91 -18.16 -6.29
N HIS A 244 13.42 -17.12 -6.97
CA HIS A 244 12.69 -15.87 -7.17
C HIS A 244 11.44 -16.08 -8.03
N ALA A 245 11.52 -16.84 -9.12
CA ALA A 245 10.38 -17.19 -9.95
C ALA A 245 9.32 -18.00 -9.18
N ALA A 246 9.75 -18.95 -8.35
CA ALA A 246 8.87 -19.76 -7.51
C ALA A 246 8.13 -18.90 -6.47
N LEU A 247 8.79 -17.88 -5.88
CA LEU A 247 8.11 -16.93 -4.99
C LEU A 247 7.13 -16.03 -5.76
N MET A 248 7.47 -15.60 -6.97
CA MET A 248 6.59 -14.76 -7.82
C MET A 248 5.36 -15.51 -8.36
N ASP A 249 5.36 -16.84 -8.31
CA ASP A 249 4.21 -17.71 -8.62
C ASP A 249 3.16 -17.70 -7.50
N ILE A 250 3.59 -17.51 -6.26
CA ILE A 250 2.77 -17.32 -5.05
C ILE A 250 3.06 -15.94 -4.43
N GLY A 251 3.15 -14.94 -5.30
CA GLY A 251 3.66 -13.60 -4.99
C GLY A 251 2.93 -12.89 -3.87
N GLY A 252 1.62 -13.11 -3.71
CA GLY A 252 0.85 -12.49 -2.64
C GLY A 252 1.14 -13.06 -1.26
N TRP A 253 1.16 -14.39 -1.12
CA TRP A 253 1.59 -15.00 0.15
C TRP A 253 3.07 -14.76 0.43
N ALA A 254 3.90 -14.66 -0.62
CA ALA A 254 5.29 -14.25 -0.47
C ALA A 254 5.39 -12.80 0.05
N ALA A 255 4.57 -11.88 -0.45
CA ALA A 255 4.53 -10.50 0.03
C ALA A 255 4.00 -10.41 1.48
N TRP A 256 3.01 -11.23 1.84
CA TRP A 256 2.51 -11.31 3.22
C TRP A 256 3.58 -11.81 4.19
N THR A 257 4.26 -12.90 3.85
CA THR A 257 5.34 -13.43 4.69
C THR A 257 6.56 -12.51 4.72
N ARG A 258 6.80 -11.73 3.66
CA ARG A 258 7.79 -10.64 3.66
C ARG A 258 7.42 -9.53 4.65
N LEU A 259 6.14 -9.18 4.77
CA LEU A 259 5.66 -8.23 5.78
C LEU A 259 5.97 -8.73 7.18
N GLN A 260 5.68 -10.00 7.50
CA GLN A 260 5.95 -10.55 8.83
C GLN A 260 7.44 -10.40 9.19
N ARG A 261 8.33 -10.70 8.24
CA ARG A 261 9.77 -10.45 8.41
C ARG A 261 10.10 -8.98 8.57
N TRP A 262 9.50 -8.08 7.79
CA TRP A 262 9.72 -6.63 7.88
C TRP A 262 9.36 -6.08 9.26
N GLU A 263 8.18 -6.44 9.79
CA GLU A 263 7.71 -5.98 11.10
C GLU A 263 8.64 -6.49 12.22
N GLN A 264 9.13 -7.74 12.12
CA GLN A 264 10.12 -8.26 13.07
C GLN A 264 11.48 -7.56 12.91
N GLU A 265 11.95 -7.28 11.69
CA GLU A 265 13.20 -6.54 11.44
C GLU A 265 13.17 -5.15 12.10
N LEU A 266 12.04 -4.44 12.01
CA LEU A 266 11.83 -3.14 12.68
C LEU A 266 11.88 -3.24 14.21
N ALA A 267 11.44 -4.38 14.78
CA ALA A 267 11.51 -4.66 16.21
C ALA A 267 12.86 -5.27 16.65
N GLY A 268 13.84 -5.40 15.76
CA GLY A 268 15.14 -6.02 16.03
C GLY A 268 15.11 -7.56 16.10
N GLY A 269 14.01 -8.18 15.68
CA GLY A 269 13.82 -9.62 15.55
C GLY A 269 14.00 -10.12 14.10
N SER A 270 13.53 -11.35 13.85
CA SER A 270 13.52 -11.97 12.52
C SER A 270 12.36 -12.95 12.39
N ASP A 271 11.77 -13.05 11.21
CA ASP A 271 10.77 -14.07 10.87
C ASP A 271 11.20 -14.88 9.65
N ASP A 272 11.09 -16.20 9.71
CA ASP A 272 11.52 -17.11 8.63
C ASP A 272 10.36 -17.64 7.78
N SER A 273 9.12 -17.15 7.96
CA SER A 273 7.94 -17.65 7.27
C SER A 273 8.05 -17.59 5.74
N ILE A 274 8.75 -16.60 5.17
CA ILE A 274 8.98 -16.53 3.72
C ILE A 274 9.92 -17.62 3.21
N VAL A 275 10.93 -18.00 3.99
CA VAL A 275 11.82 -19.12 3.67
C VAL A 275 11.06 -20.44 3.80
N GLU A 276 10.19 -20.55 4.80
CA GLU A 276 9.30 -21.69 4.97
C GLU A 276 8.29 -21.82 3.82
N LEU A 277 7.74 -20.71 3.36
CA LEU A 277 6.84 -20.67 2.20
C LEU A 277 7.56 -21.10 0.91
N LEU A 278 8.79 -20.63 0.68
CA LEU A 278 9.63 -21.08 -0.43
C LEU A 278 9.88 -22.60 -0.35
N ALA A 279 10.16 -23.13 0.85
CA ALA A 279 10.33 -24.56 1.05
C ALA A 279 9.07 -25.35 0.69
N ILE A 280 7.88 -24.85 1.05
CA ILE A 280 6.59 -25.45 0.66
C ILE A 280 6.44 -25.45 -0.86
N ARG A 281 6.68 -24.31 -1.53
CA ARG A 281 6.52 -24.18 -2.99
C ARG A 281 7.45 -25.10 -3.77
N LEU A 282 8.71 -25.20 -3.36
CA LEU A 282 9.69 -26.09 -3.99
C LEU A 282 9.44 -27.56 -3.63
N ALA A 283 8.90 -27.85 -2.44
CA ALA A 283 8.49 -29.21 -2.10
C ALA A 283 7.41 -29.71 -3.06
N TRP A 284 6.44 -28.87 -3.43
CA TRP A 284 5.44 -29.23 -4.45
C TRP A 284 6.04 -29.57 -5.81
N ASP A 285 7.02 -28.80 -6.29
CA ASP A 285 7.72 -29.14 -7.54
C ASP A 285 8.31 -30.55 -7.46
N VAL A 286 9.07 -30.85 -6.41
CA VAL A 286 9.69 -32.17 -6.25
C VAL A 286 8.66 -33.28 -6.14
N LEU A 287 7.60 -33.06 -5.37
CA LEU A 287 6.51 -34.01 -5.20
C LEU A 287 5.86 -34.35 -6.55
N LEU A 288 5.62 -33.35 -7.40
CA LEU A 288 5.07 -33.54 -8.74
C LEU A 288 6.07 -34.18 -9.69
N TYR A 289 7.33 -33.74 -9.68
CA TYR A 289 8.40 -34.28 -10.52
C TYR A 289 8.50 -35.80 -10.37
N GLU A 290 8.52 -36.28 -9.13
CA GLU A 290 8.68 -37.71 -8.86
C GLU A 290 7.38 -38.50 -9.01
N HIS A 291 6.24 -37.85 -8.80
CA HIS A 291 4.93 -38.49 -8.92
C HIS A 291 4.52 -38.67 -10.38
N LYS A 292 4.85 -37.70 -11.24
CA LYS A 292 4.56 -37.66 -12.69
C LYS A 292 5.77 -38.03 -13.55
N ALA A 293 6.80 -38.66 -12.97
CA ALA A 293 8.05 -38.98 -13.65
C ALA A 293 7.85 -39.91 -14.86
N THR A 294 7.76 -39.32 -16.06
CA THR A 294 7.83 -40.04 -17.34
C THR A 294 9.20 -39.77 -18.01
N PRO A 295 9.69 -40.67 -18.89
CA PRO A 295 10.91 -40.42 -19.65
C PRO A 295 10.90 -39.10 -20.40
N GLU A 296 9.74 -38.71 -20.94
CA GLU A 296 9.51 -37.45 -21.65
C GLU A 296 9.65 -36.24 -20.73
N LEU A 297 8.88 -36.18 -19.63
CA LEU A 297 8.96 -35.09 -18.63
C LEU A 297 10.40 -34.91 -18.13
N MET A 298 11.06 -36.00 -17.75
CA MET A 298 12.42 -35.96 -17.24
C MET A 298 13.44 -35.48 -18.29
N SER A 299 13.19 -35.75 -19.58
CA SER A 299 14.06 -35.30 -20.66
C SER A 299 13.90 -33.80 -20.93
N HIS A 300 12.66 -33.32 -21.05
CA HIS A 300 12.35 -31.89 -21.24
C HIS A 300 12.82 -31.07 -20.05
N TRP A 301 12.60 -31.55 -18.83
CA TRP A 301 13.03 -30.86 -17.63
C TRP A 301 14.56 -30.73 -17.53
N ARG A 302 15.31 -31.77 -17.92
CA ARG A 302 16.78 -31.70 -17.98
C ARG A 302 17.27 -30.70 -19.02
N GLU A 303 16.59 -30.59 -20.16
CA GLU A 303 16.91 -29.59 -21.17
C GLU A 303 16.67 -28.16 -20.65
N ILE A 304 15.53 -27.94 -19.97
CA ILE A 304 15.22 -26.67 -19.30
C ILE A 304 16.28 -26.33 -18.26
N CYS A 305 16.65 -27.26 -17.38
CA CYS A 305 17.71 -27.04 -16.39
C CYS A 305 19.05 -26.68 -17.06
N ALA A 306 19.40 -27.37 -18.15
CA ALA A 306 20.63 -27.08 -18.90
C ALA A 306 20.60 -25.68 -19.54
N ARG A 307 19.44 -25.24 -20.06
CA ARG A 307 19.24 -23.88 -20.58
C ARG A 307 19.38 -22.82 -19.49
N LEU A 308 18.70 -23.03 -18.36
CA LEU A 308 18.80 -22.16 -17.19
C LEU A 308 20.25 -22.03 -16.69
N GLY A 309 21.01 -23.13 -16.68
CA GLY A 309 22.43 -23.12 -16.31
C GLY A 309 23.31 -22.28 -17.24
N ARG A 310 22.89 -22.08 -18.50
CA ARG A 310 23.54 -21.18 -19.48
C ARG A 310 23.02 -19.74 -19.43
N GLY A 311 22.06 -19.43 -18.55
CA GLY A 311 21.41 -18.13 -18.46
C GLY A 311 20.34 -17.88 -19.54
N GLU A 312 19.84 -18.94 -20.20
CA GLU A 312 18.82 -18.85 -21.24
C GLU A 312 17.41 -18.89 -20.65
N THR A 313 16.49 -18.10 -21.22
CA THR A 313 15.05 -18.16 -20.89
C THR A 313 14.26 -18.91 -21.97
N ASN A 314 12.93 -19.08 -21.78
CA ASN A 314 12.06 -19.77 -22.75
C ASN A 314 12.05 -19.11 -24.14
N ALA A 315 12.37 -17.81 -24.23
CA ALA A 315 12.50 -17.08 -25.50
C ALA A 315 13.86 -17.24 -26.22
N GLY A 316 14.81 -18.00 -25.65
CA GLY A 316 16.20 -18.13 -26.15
C GLY A 316 17.15 -17.06 -25.60
N VAL A 317 18.46 -17.19 -25.88
CA VAL A 317 19.47 -16.19 -25.47
C VAL A 317 19.10 -14.81 -26.06
N GLY A 318 18.67 -13.88 -25.21
CA GLY A 318 18.71 -12.43 -25.51
C GLY A 318 18.17 -11.99 -26.87
N GLY A 319 17.08 -12.59 -27.38
CA GLY A 319 16.50 -12.21 -28.67
C GLY A 319 15.96 -10.79 -28.62
N ASN A 320 16.65 -9.81 -29.24
CA ASN A 320 16.30 -8.38 -29.37
C ASN A 320 15.85 -7.61 -28.10
N GLY A 321 15.80 -8.25 -26.93
CA GLY A 321 15.20 -7.70 -25.72
C GLY A 321 15.90 -6.47 -25.17
N ASN A 322 17.17 -6.24 -25.53
CA ASN A 322 17.88 -5.01 -25.19
C ASN A 322 17.31 -3.80 -25.97
N THR A 323 17.03 -3.97 -27.27
CA THR A 323 16.50 -2.89 -28.11
C THR A 323 15.05 -2.58 -27.77
N ASP A 324 14.24 -3.60 -27.44
CA ASP A 324 12.84 -3.37 -27.10
C ASP A 324 12.67 -2.68 -25.74
N ALA A 325 13.44 -3.11 -24.74
CA ALA A 325 13.47 -2.47 -23.43
C ALA A 325 14.03 -1.05 -23.52
N GLU A 326 15.05 -0.82 -24.33
CA GLU A 326 15.59 0.52 -24.62
C GLU A 326 14.51 1.45 -25.19
N VAL A 327 13.77 1.00 -26.22
CA VAL A 327 12.67 1.78 -26.82
C VAL A 327 11.61 2.14 -25.77
N GLU A 328 11.17 1.17 -24.98
CA GLU A 328 10.12 1.38 -23.98
C GLU A 328 10.58 2.32 -22.85
N HIS A 329 11.84 2.22 -22.44
CA HIS A 329 12.45 3.11 -21.47
C HIS A 329 12.54 4.56 -21.99
N VAL A 330 12.92 4.75 -23.26
CA VAL A 330 12.95 6.08 -23.88
C VAL A 330 11.54 6.66 -24.00
N LEU A 331 10.54 5.86 -24.39
CA LEU A 331 9.14 6.31 -24.49
C LEU A 331 8.55 6.71 -23.13
N LEU A 332 8.84 5.94 -22.08
CA LEU A 332 8.47 6.31 -20.70
C LEU A 332 9.12 7.64 -20.30
N THR A 333 10.43 7.78 -20.53
CA THR A 333 11.17 8.99 -20.17
C THR A 333 10.66 10.21 -20.94
N ALA A 334 10.25 10.05 -22.19
CA ALA A 334 9.65 11.12 -23.00
C ALA A 334 8.27 11.57 -22.48
N LEU A 335 7.44 10.63 -22.03
CA LEU A 335 6.18 10.96 -21.34
C LEU A 335 6.42 11.78 -20.08
N GLU A 336 7.40 11.35 -19.28
CA GLU A 336 7.81 12.04 -18.05
C GLU A 336 8.34 13.45 -18.35
N GLN A 337 9.19 13.62 -19.38
CA GLN A 337 9.65 14.95 -19.82
C GLN A 337 8.49 15.87 -20.20
N GLY A 338 7.54 15.37 -20.99
CA GLY A 338 6.38 16.17 -21.42
C GLY A 338 5.52 16.67 -20.25
N TYR A 339 5.38 15.87 -19.18
CA TYR A 339 4.74 16.30 -17.94
C TYR A 339 5.60 17.28 -17.15
N GLN A 340 6.87 16.95 -16.92
CA GLN A 340 7.82 17.76 -16.15
C GLN A 340 7.96 19.17 -16.74
N ARG A 341 8.08 19.28 -18.07
CA ARG A 341 8.17 20.55 -18.78
C ARG A 341 7.00 21.49 -18.46
N ARG A 342 5.76 20.99 -18.55
CA ARG A 342 4.56 21.79 -18.23
C ARG A 342 4.54 22.22 -16.77
N LEU A 343 4.84 21.30 -15.86
CA LEU A 343 4.87 21.60 -14.43
C LEU A 343 5.96 22.61 -14.07
N ILE A 344 7.15 22.50 -14.66
CA ILE A 344 8.24 23.47 -14.49
C ILE A 344 7.82 24.84 -15.04
N ASP A 345 7.21 24.90 -16.22
CA ASP A 345 6.68 26.15 -16.78
C ASP A 345 5.65 26.80 -15.84
N ASP A 346 4.81 26.01 -15.18
CA ASP A 346 3.80 26.52 -14.23
C ASP A 346 4.43 26.96 -12.90
N LEU A 347 5.41 26.22 -12.38
CA LEU A 347 6.13 26.60 -11.14
C LEU A 347 7.06 27.80 -11.31
N THR A 348 7.58 28.02 -12.52
CA THR A 348 8.45 29.18 -12.82
C THR A 348 7.64 30.44 -13.15
N ARG A 349 6.44 30.30 -13.71
CA ARG A 349 5.50 31.42 -13.95
C ARG A 349 4.60 31.72 -12.76
N GLY A 350 4.34 30.70 -11.94
CA GLY A 350 3.41 30.73 -10.83
C GLY A 350 4.06 31.18 -9.54
N GLY A 351 3.33 32.00 -8.80
CA GLY A 351 3.65 32.34 -7.43
C GLY A 351 3.27 33.77 -7.11
N ASP A 352 2.36 33.94 -6.17
CA ASP A 352 2.10 35.25 -5.59
C ASP A 352 3.14 35.50 -4.49
N THR A 353 4.31 36.01 -4.88
CA THR A 353 5.40 36.37 -3.95
C THR A 353 5.08 37.63 -3.14
N ASN A 354 3.94 38.29 -3.39
CA ASN A 354 3.52 39.54 -2.76
C ASN A 354 2.38 39.32 -1.75
N ALA A 355 2.40 38.20 -1.01
CA ALA A 355 1.48 38.03 0.11
C ALA A 355 1.80 39.09 1.19
N PRO A 356 0.85 39.97 1.57
CA PRO A 356 1.07 40.92 2.66
C PRO A 356 1.34 40.17 3.97
N GLU A 357 2.24 40.66 4.82
CA GLU A 357 2.45 40.20 6.21
C GLU A 357 1.27 40.52 7.15
N ILE A 358 0.04 40.39 6.66
CA ILE A 358 -1.17 40.59 7.46
C ILE A 358 -1.50 39.25 8.12
N ARG A 359 -1.79 39.28 9.42
CA ARG A 359 -2.24 38.10 10.17
C ARG A 359 -3.41 37.42 9.43
N PRO A 360 -3.28 36.13 9.06
CA PRO A 360 -4.32 35.41 8.33
C PRO A 360 -5.60 35.32 9.17
N ALA A 361 -6.75 35.31 8.49
CA ALA A 361 -8.04 35.12 9.16
C ALA A 361 -8.13 33.72 9.77
N VAL A 362 -7.69 32.72 9.01
CA VAL A 362 -7.60 31.31 9.41
C VAL A 362 -6.34 30.72 8.79
N GLN A 363 -5.63 29.88 9.54
CA GLN A 363 -4.60 28.99 9.01
C GLN A 363 -5.12 27.56 9.01
N ALA A 364 -4.83 26.78 7.97
CA ALA A 364 -5.25 25.39 7.89
C ALA A 364 -4.13 24.51 7.32
N ALA A 365 -3.53 23.68 8.16
CA ALA A 365 -2.56 22.67 7.76
C ALA A 365 -3.29 21.39 7.35
N PHE A 366 -3.37 21.14 6.04
CA PHE A 366 -3.98 19.94 5.46
C PHE A 366 -2.95 18.83 5.28
N CYS A 367 -3.42 17.58 5.26
CA CYS A 367 -2.61 16.47 4.77
C CYS A 367 -2.03 16.76 3.37
N ILE A 368 -0.78 16.37 3.12
CA ILE A 368 -0.12 16.46 1.80
C ILE A 368 -0.79 15.65 0.67
N ASP A 369 -1.83 14.86 0.96
CA ASP A 369 -2.56 14.03 0.00
C ASP A 369 -3.02 14.84 -1.24
N VAL A 370 -2.88 14.24 -2.43
CA VAL A 370 -3.19 14.91 -3.72
C VAL A 370 -4.67 15.30 -3.84
N ARG A 371 -5.57 14.66 -3.09
CA ARG A 371 -7.00 15.01 -3.03
C ARG A 371 -7.25 16.22 -2.15
N SER A 372 -6.40 16.44 -1.15
CA SER A 372 -6.44 17.63 -0.31
C SER A 372 -5.91 18.88 -1.04
N GLU A 373 -5.13 18.72 -2.12
CA GLU A 373 -4.70 19.82 -2.98
C GLU A 373 -5.89 20.64 -3.52
N ILE A 374 -6.92 19.95 -4.03
CA ILE A 374 -8.08 20.58 -4.66
C ILE A 374 -8.87 21.40 -3.63
N ILE A 375 -9.15 20.83 -2.45
CA ILE A 375 -9.92 21.53 -1.41
C ILE A 375 -9.15 22.70 -0.80
N ARG A 376 -7.81 22.62 -0.70
CA ARG A 376 -6.96 23.74 -0.27
C ARG A 376 -7.12 24.94 -1.21
N ARG A 377 -7.03 24.70 -2.52
CA ARG A 377 -7.22 25.76 -3.53
C ARG A 377 -8.63 26.33 -3.52
N ALA A 378 -9.64 25.47 -3.37
CA ALA A 378 -11.03 25.89 -3.23
C ALA A 378 -11.23 26.76 -1.97
N PHE A 379 -10.63 26.38 -0.85
CA PHE A 379 -10.68 27.13 0.41
C PHE A 379 -10.03 28.51 0.27
N GLU A 380 -8.86 28.60 -0.35
CA GLU A 380 -8.19 29.89 -0.60
C GLU A 380 -8.97 30.78 -1.58
N THR A 381 -9.75 30.19 -2.49
CA THR A 381 -10.65 30.92 -3.39
C THR A 381 -11.83 31.53 -2.62
N VAL A 382 -12.41 30.77 -1.69
CA VAL A 382 -13.56 31.21 -0.86
C VAL A 382 -13.12 32.18 0.24
N CYS A 383 -11.94 31.96 0.82
CA CYS A 383 -11.35 32.81 1.85
C CYS A 383 -9.95 33.28 1.42
N PRO A 384 -9.85 34.39 0.66
CA PRO A 384 -8.56 34.93 0.20
C PRO A 384 -7.60 35.35 1.34
N ARG A 385 -8.16 35.66 2.52
CA ARG A 385 -7.42 35.96 3.75
C ARG A 385 -7.03 34.71 4.56
N GLY A 386 -7.45 33.54 4.12
CA GLY A 386 -7.03 32.25 4.68
C GLY A 386 -5.66 31.86 4.14
N GLN A 387 -4.92 31.10 4.94
CA GLN A 387 -3.63 30.51 4.55
C GLN A 387 -3.73 29.00 4.70
N THR A 388 -3.35 28.24 3.67
CA THR A 388 -3.25 26.77 3.77
C THR A 388 -1.80 26.33 3.79
N LEU A 389 -1.55 25.27 4.55
CA LEU A 389 -0.27 24.59 4.62
C LEU A 389 -0.49 23.10 4.33
N GLY A 390 0.56 22.41 3.92
CA GLY A 390 0.60 20.99 3.63
C GLY A 390 1.59 20.30 4.54
N PHE A 391 1.13 19.29 5.27
CA PHE A 391 1.99 18.48 6.14
C PHE A 391 1.52 17.03 6.17
N ALA A 392 2.36 16.08 6.57
CA ALA A 392 1.96 14.68 6.64
C ALA A 392 0.78 14.51 7.63
N GLY A 393 -0.24 13.72 7.29
CA GLY A 393 -1.51 13.65 8.02
C GLY A 393 -1.43 13.14 9.48
N PHE A 394 -0.30 12.56 9.88
CA PHE A 394 -0.03 12.17 11.27
C PHE A 394 0.51 13.33 12.12
N PHE A 395 0.78 14.49 11.52
CA PHE A 395 1.22 15.73 12.19
C PHE A 395 2.46 15.60 13.07
N GLY A 396 3.34 14.63 12.81
CA GLY A 396 4.53 14.41 13.63
C GLY A 396 4.25 13.68 14.95
N MET A 397 3.07 13.08 15.10
CA MET A 397 2.62 12.38 16.31
C MET A 397 2.91 10.87 16.22
N PRO A 398 3.97 10.34 16.86
CA PRO A 398 4.38 8.93 16.70
C PRO A 398 3.59 8.01 17.65
N ILE A 399 2.30 7.82 17.37
CA ILE A 399 1.36 7.15 18.28
C ILE A 399 0.87 5.78 17.76
N ALA A 400 0.57 4.89 18.71
CA ALA A 400 -0.36 3.80 18.53
C ALA A 400 -1.67 4.14 19.25
N HIS A 401 -2.79 4.14 18.54
CA HIS A 401 -4.10 4.53 19.08
C HIS A 401 -4.92 3.29 19.49
N VAL A 402 -5.50 3.33 20.68
CA VAL A 402 -6.45 2.34 21.18
C VAL A 402 -7.86 2.95 21.19
N PRO A 403 -8.75 2.55 20.27
CA PRO A 403 -10.14 3.01 20.26
C PRO A 403 -10.90 2.62 21.53
N LEU A 404 -11.97 3.35 21.84
CA LEU A 404 -12.76 3.11 23.05
C LEU A 404 -13.34 1.69 23.07
N GLY A 405 -12.95 0.90 24.08
CA GLY A 405 -13.39 -0.48 24.26
C GLY A 405 -12.63 -1.53 23.43
N ALA A 406 -11.63 -1.13 22.66
CA ALA A 406 -10.70 -2.04 21.98
C ALA A 406 -9.69 -2.66 22.95
N VAL A 407 -9.13 -3.82 22.55
CA VAL A 407 -8.09 -4.54 23.32
C VAL A 407 -6.71 -4.36 22.70
N GLU A 408 -6.64 -4.16 21.39
CA GLU A 408 -5.38 -3.99 20.66
C GLU A 408 -5.21 -2.53 20.23
N SER A 409 -3.97 -2.05 20.27
CA SER A 409 -3.59 -0.76 19.71
C SER A 409 -3.38 -0.87 18.19
N ARG A 410 -3.49 0.27 17.51
CA ARG A 410 -3.23 0.35 16.08
C ARG A 410 -2.20 1.45 15.81
N PRO A 411 -1.14 1.20 15.03
CA PRO A 411 -0.19 2.23 14.67
C PRO A 411 -0.85 3.33 13.82
N HIS A 412 -0.59 4.60 14.13
CA HIS A 412 -1.14 5.79 13.47
C HIS A 412 -0.02 6.71 12.94
N LEU A 413 0.93 6.12 12.23
CA LEU A 413 2.13 6.77 11.72
C LEU A 413 2.65 6.06 10.46
N PRO A 414 3.62 6.62 9.72
CA PRO A 414 4.19 5.98 8.54
C PRO A 414 4.76 4.60 8.88
N VAL A 415 4.52 3.60 8.02
CA VAL A 415 4.93 2.19 8.23
C VAL A 415 6.44 1.95 8.28
N LEU A 416 7.23 3.00 8.03
CA LEU A 416 8.69 3.03 8.15
C LEU A 416 9.15 3.35 9.58
N LEU A 417 8.24 3.77 10.46
CA LEU A 417 8.52 4.26 11.81
C LEU A 417 7.80 3.40 12.85
N SER A 418 8.43 3.27 14.03
CA SER A 418 7.81 2.63 15.19
C SER A 418 7.10 3.67 16.07
N PRO A 419 5.91 3.37 16.61
CA PRO A 419 5.27 4.22 17.61
C PRO A 419 6.17 4.46 18.82
N GLN A 420 6.10 5.64 19.42
CA GLN A 420 6.78 5.95 20.69
C GLN A 420 5.80 5.99 21.87
N TYR A 421 4.55 6.35 21.60
CA TYR A 421 3.51 6.50 22.62
C TYR A 421 2.29 5.65 22.29
N GLN A 422 1.64 5.10 23.31
CA GLN A 422 0.33 4.47 23.17
C GLN A 422 -0.74 5.37 23.76
N VAL A 423 -1.70 5.81 22.95
CA VAL A 423 -2.77 6.73 23.34
C VAL A 423 -4.12 6.04 23.27
N CYS A 424 -4.97 6.29 24.26
CA CYS A 424 -6.30 5.67 24.32
C CYS A 424 -7.38 6.72 24.07
N SER A 425 -8.49 6.29 23.47
CA SER A 425 -9.70 7.10 23.46
C SER A 425 -10.37 7.11 24.82
N GLU A 426 -10.73 8.29 25.28
CA GLU A 426 -11.49 8.54 26.49
C GLU A 426 -12.77 9.34 26.21
N ILE A 427 -13.61 9.51 27.22
CA ILE A 427 -14.82 10.33 27.15
C ILE A 427 -14.53 11.66 27.85
N HIS A 428 -14.42 12.73 27.08
CA HIS A 428 -14.11 14.04 27.62
C HIS A 428 -15.18 14.52 28.61
N GLY A 429 -14.71 15.00 29.77
CA GLY A 429 -15.55 15.54 30.84
C GLY A 429 -16.43 14.51 31.56
N ALA A 430 -16.19 13.21 31.39
CA ALA A 430 -16.87 12.17 32.17
C ALA A 430 -16.17 11.96 33.52
N ASP A 431 -16.95 11.67 34.56
CA ASP A 431 -16.38 11.15 35.80
C ASP A 431 -16.01 9.66 35.64
N LYS A 432 -15.28 9.12 36.62
CA LYS A 432 -14.81 7.73 36.58
C LYS A 432 -15.96 6.71 36.43
N GLN A 433 -17.11 6.96 37.07
CA GLN A 433 -18.23 6.03 37.08
C GLN A 433 -18.97 6.04 35.73
N ASP A 434 -19.26 7.23 35.21
CA ASP A 434 -19.87 7.43 33.88
C ASP A 434 -19.01 6.79 32.79
N ALA A 435 -17.69 7.02 32.85
CA ALA A 435 -16.77 6.48 31.87
C ALA A 435 -16.67 4.95 31.90
N GLU A 436 -16.67 4.34 33.10
CA GLU A 436 -16.73 2.89 33.27
C GLU A 436 -18.04 2.28 32.75
N GLU A 437 -19.18 2.95 32.96
CA GLU A 437 -20.48 2.49 32.47
C GLU A 437 -20.56 2.52 30.93
N VAL A 438 -20.07 3.60 30.32
CA VAL A 438 -20.01 3.73 28.86
C VAL A 438 -19.08 2.69 28.26
N LEU A 439 -17.90 2.47 28.86
CA LEU A 439 -16.97 1.40 28.45
C LEU A 439 -17.61 0.02 28.53
N ALA A 440 -18.27 -0.30 29.65
CA ALA A 440 -18.97 -1.57 29.83
C ALA A 440 -20.08 -1.75 28.79
N THR A 441 -20.80 -0.67 28.47
CA THR A 441 -21.84 -0.67 27.43
C THR A 441 -21.26 -0.93 26.05
N GLN A 442 -20.17 -0.25 25.69
CA GLN A 442 -19.48 -0.43 24.41
C GLN A 442 -18.93 -1.87 24.27
N ARG A 443 -18.26 -2.38 25.30
CA ARG A 443 -17.74 -3.77 25.33
C ARG A 443 -18.87 -4.80 25.22
N ARG A 444 -19.97 -4.62 25.95
CA ARG A 444 -21.15 -5.50 25.90
C ARG A 444 -21.79 -5.50 24.51
N ARG A 445 -22.01 -4.33 23.91
CA ARG A 445 -22.62 -4.22 22.56
C ARG A 445 -21.71 -4.83 21.49
N THR A 446 -20.41 -4.59 21.58
CA THR A 446 -19.42 -5.22 20.69
C THR A 446 -19.38 -6.74 20.85
N GLY A 447 -19.40 -7.24 22.09
CA GLY A 447 -19.44 -8.68 22.40
C GLY A 447 -20.71 -9.36 21.88
N LEU A 448 -21.88 -8.70 22.00
CA LEU A 448 -23.14 -9.18 21.42
C LEU A 448 -23.07 -9.22 19.90
N ALA A 449 -22.52 -8.20 19.26
CA ALA A 449 -22.34 -8.18 17.81
C ALA A 449 -21.40 -9.30 17.33
N LYS A 450 -20.27 -9.53 18.02
CA LYS A 450 -19.35 -10.64 17.75
C LYS A 450 -20.04 -12.00 17.92
N SER A 451 -20.80 -12.18 19.01
CA SER A 451 -21.55 -13.42 19.27
C SER A 451 -22.62 -13.68 18.21
N TRP A 452 -23.33 -12.63 17.79
CA TRP A 452 -24.30 -12.70 16.70
C TRP A 452 -23.65 -13.05 15.36
N LYS A 453 -22.47 -12.49 15.06
CA LYS A 453 -21.68 -12.85 13.87
C LYS A 453 -21.26 -14.32 13.92
N ALA A 454 -20.74 -14.79 15.05
CA ALA A 454 -20.36 -16.19 15.24
C ALA A 454 -21.55 -17.15 15.07
N PHE A 455 -22.73 -16.79 15.61
CA PHE A 455 -23.95 -17.55 15.41
C PHE A 455 -24.37 -17.59 13.93
N LYS A 456 -24.33 -16.47 13.21
CA LYS A 456 -24.66 -16.44 11.76
C LYS A 456 -23.72 -17.30 10.92
N MET A 457 -22.44 -17.36 11.29
CA MET A 457 -21.40 -18.12 10.58
C MET A 457 -21.24 -19.56 11.07
N GLY A 458 -22.00 -19.97 12.08
CA GLY A 458 -21.93 -21.32 12.64
C GLY A 458 -22.47 -22.38 11.67
N ALA A 459 -21.78 -23.51 11.56
CA ALA A 459 -22.14 -24.59 10.63
C ALA A 459 -23.55 -25.16 10.88
N SER A 460 -24.03 -25.14 12.13
CA SER A 460 -25.36 -25.62 12.50
C SER A 460 -26.47 -24.59 12.32
N SER A 461 -26.13 -23.31 12.20
CA SER A 461 -27.07 -22.19 12.24
C SER A 461 -27.13 -21.38 10.95
N CYS A 462 -26.12 -21.41 10.09
CA CYS A 462 -26.04 -20.56 8.91
C CYS A 462 -27.25 -20.74 7.96
N PHE A 463 -27.64 -21.97 7.65
CA PHE A 463 -28.78 -22.25 6.77
C PHE A 463 -30.12 -21.90 7.42
N SER A 464 -30.38 -22.37 8.64
CA SER A 464 -31.63 -22.09 9.36
C SER A 464 -31.81 -20.60 9.69
N PHE A 465 -30.70 -19.89 9.91
CA PHE A 465 -30.70 -18.44 10.10
C PHE A 465 -31.20 -17.71 8.85
N VAL A 466 -30.66 -18.05 7.67
CA VAL A 466 -31.08 -17.43 6.41
C VAL A 466 -32.55 -17.69 6.13
N GLU A 467 -33.03 -18.92 6.35
CA GLU A 467 -34.44 -19.29 6.14
C GLU A 467 -35.40 -18.53 7.06
N THR A 468 -35.05 -18.37 8.34
CA THR A 468 -35.95 -17.78 9.36
C THR A 468 -35.87 -16.24 9.39
N ALA A 469 -34.65 -15.69 9.35
CA ALA A 469 -34.40 -14.25 9.52
C ALA A 469 -34.31 -13.50 8.19
N GLY A 470 -34.08 -14.18 7.06
CA GLY A 470 -33.85 -13.56 5.75
C GLY A 470 -34.98 -12.65 5.30
N ILE A 471 -36.20 -13.17 5.19
CA ILE A 471 -37.34 -12.40 4.67
C ILE A 471 -37.80 -11.33 5.67
N LEU A 472 -37.91 -11.67 6.96
CA LEU A 472 -38.50 -10.78 7.96
C LEU A 472 -37.56 -9.68 8.45
N ILE A 473 -36.25 -9.95 8.53
CA ILE A 473 -35.26 -9.00 9.07
C ILE A 473 -34.41 -8.40 7.95
N TYR A 474 -33.97 -9.20 6.98
CA TYR A 474 -33.03 -8.74 5.95
C TYR A 474 -33.70 -8.09 4.74
N ALA A 475 -34.90 -8.49 4.33
CA ALA A 475 -35.54 -7.87 3.16
C ALA A 475 -35.83 -6.36 3.37
N PRO A 476 -36.38 -5.89 4.51
CA PRO A 476 -36.51 -4.46 4.79
C PRO A 476 -35.16 -3.74 4.81
N LYS A 477 -34.13 -4.38 5.38
CA LYS A 477 -32.77 -3.84 5.42
C LYS A 477 -32.18 -3.68 4.01
N ILE A 478 -32.24 -4.71 3.17
CA ILE A 478 -31.76 -4.64 1.77
C ILE A 478 -32.49 -3.55 0.99
N LEU A 479 -33.81 -3.42 1.17
CA LEU A 479 -34.59 -2.37 0.52
C LEU A 479 -34.13 -0.98 0.98
N THR A 480 -34.05 -0.76 2.29
CA THR A 480 -33.64 0.53 2.86
C THR A 480 -32.19 0.89 2.50
N ASP A 481 -31.28 -0.08 2.47
CA ASP A 481 -29.89 0.08 2.04
C ASP A 481 -29.81 0.39 0.52
N SER A 482 -30.61 -0.29 -0.32
CA SER A 482 -30.65 -0.06 -1.77
C SER A 482 -31.19 1.32 -2.14
N PHE A 483 -32.08 1.88 -1.33
CA PHE A 483 -32.56 3.26 -1.48
C PHE A 483 -31.71 4.29 -0.72
N GLY A 484 -30.61 3.87 -0.07
CA GLY A 484 -29.72 4.75 0.70
C GLY A 484 -30.33 5.33 1.98
N LEU A 485 -31.49 4.82 2.41
CA LEU A 485 -32.22 5.27 3.61
C LEU A 485 -31.52 4.83 4.90
N SER A 486 -30.86 3.67 4.87
CA SER A 486 -30.00 3.16 5.95
C SER A 486 -28.56 3.01 5.48
N ARG A 487 -27.63 2.84 6.43
CA ARG A 487 -26.25 2.46 6.13
C ARG A 487 -26.14 0.93 6.19
N PRO A 488 -25.74 0.25 5.10
CA PRO A 488 -25.76 -1.21 5.04
C PRO A 488 -24.84 -1.89 6.04
N VAL A 489 -23.69 -1.28 6.32
CA VAL A 489 -22.64 -1.83 7.19
C VAL A 489 -22.11 -0.70 8.09
N ALA A 490 -22.14 -0.90 9.41
CA ALA A 490 -21.46 -0.03 10.35
C ALA A 490 -19.95 -0.10 10.11
N ALA A 491 -19.25 1.03 10.20
CA ALA A 491 -17.80 1.03 10.10
C ALA A 491 -17.20 0.17 11.24
N PRO A 492 -16.06 -0.51 11.02
CA PRO A 492 -15.43 -1.34 12.06
C PRO A 492 -15.18 -0.59 13.38
N ASP A 493 -14.94 0.72 13.28
CA ASP A 493 -14.64 1.60 14.40
C ASP A 493 -15.85 2.45 14.85
N ASP A 494 -17.04 2.16 14.31
CA ASP A 494 -18.26 2.83 14.78
C ASP A 494 -18.48 2.50 16.25
N LEU A 495 -18.55 3.55 17.06
CA LEU A 495 -18.94 3.46 18.46
C LEU A 495 -20.42 3.10 18.53
N TRP A 496 -20.76 2.04 19.27
CA TRP A 496 -22.14 1.57 19.44
C TRP A 496 -22.78 2.31 20.61
N LEU A 497 -22.66 3.64 20.63
CA LEU A 497 -23.15 4.55 21.67
C LEU A 497 -24.24 5.47 21.10
N ASP A 498 -24.86 6.32 21.92
CA ASP A 498 -25.71 7.41 21.44
C ASP A 498 -24.85 8.57 20.91
N ASP A 499 -25.40 9.42 20.03
CA ASP A 499 -24.61 10.43 19.34
C ASP A 499 -24.04 11.51 20.28
N ALA A 500 -24.73 11.83 21.38
CA ALA A 500 -24.22 12.80 22.35
C ALA A 500 -22.97 12.27 23.08
N THR A 501 -22.98 10.99 23.46
CA THR A 501 -21.79 10.35 24.04
C THR A 501 -20.67 10.20 23.02
N LYS A 502 -20.97 9.83 21.76
CA LYS A 502 -19.95 9.70 20.70
C LYS A 502 -19.17 10.98 20.45
N CYS A 503 -19.85 12.14 20.40
CA CYS A 503 -19.18 13.42 20.17
C CYS A 503 -18.16 13.77 21.27
N ARG A 504 -18.32 13.19 22.48
CA ARG A 504 -17.38 13.38 23.59
C ARG A 504 -16.21 12.41 23.57
N VAL A 505 -16.20 11.41 22.68
CA VAL A 505 -15.11 10.42 22.62
C VAL A 505 -13.96 10.97 21.78
N GLY A 506 -12.75 10.95 22.34
CA GLY A 506 -11.56 11.44 21.68
C GLY A 506 -10.28 10.85 22.25
N PRO A 507 -9.18 10.88 21.47
CA PRO A 507 -7.87 10.46 21.98
C PRO A 507 -7.38 11.43 23.07
N SER A 508 -6.71 10.90 24.10
CA SER A 508 -6.16 11.71 25.19
C SER A 508 -4.63 11.77 25.19
N LEU A 509 -4.10 12.89 25.70
CA LEU A 509 -2.68 13.05 26.01
C LEU A 509 -2.30 12.31 27.30
N GLU A 510 -3.28 12.10 28.19
CA GLU A 510 -3.06 11.52 29.52
C GLU A 510 -3.20 10.00 29.50
N THR A 511 -2.62 9.35 30.52
CA THR A 511 -2.92 7.95 30.81
C THR A 511 -4.38 7.84 31.27
N PRO A 512 -5.20 6.92 30.69
CA PRO A 512 -6.59 6.76 31.11
C PRO A 512 -6.73 6.55 32.62
N HIS A 513 -7.63 7.30 33.24
CA HIS A 513 -7.89 7.21 34.68
C HIS A 513 -8.83 6.06 35.09
N TYR A 514 -9.31 5.28 34.12
CA TYR A 514 -10.41 4.32 34.30
C TYR A 514 -10.34 3.16 33.29
N GLY A 515 -10.96 2.04 33.68
CA GLY A 515 -10.73 0.74 33.04
C GLY A 515 -9.36 0.21 33.42
N ASP A 516 -9.29 -1.04 33.86
CA ASP A 516 -8.01 -1.76 33.90
C ASP A 516 -7.52 -1.86 32.45
N CYS A 517 -6.79 -0.86 31.99
CA CYS A 517 -5.99 -0.94 30.79
C CYS A 517 -4.82 -1.86 31.12
N GLU A 518 -5.09 -3.17 31.22
CA GLU A 518 -4.09 -4.25 31.25
C GLU A 518 -3.32 -4.34 29.92
N HIS A 519 -3.17 -3.24 29.19
CA HIS A 519 -2.45 -3.15 27.92
C HIS A 519 -0.95 -2.96 28.14
N ALA A 520 -0.46 -3.24 29.35
CA ALA A 520 0.95 -3.18 29.75
C ALA A 520 1.76 -4.37 29.20
N HIS A 521 1.56 -4.71 27.93
CA HIS A 521 2.25 -5.82 27.28
C HIS A 521 3.44 -5.40 26.41
N ASP A 522 3.73 -4.09 26.26
CA ASP A 522 4.90 -3.60 25.55
C ASP A 522 5.60 -2.45 26.30
N GLU A 523 6.89 -2.23 26.00
CA GLU A 523 7.80 -1.24 26.60
C GLU A 523 7.38 0.24 26.44
N HIS A 524 6.19 0.53 25.91
CA HIS A 524 5.74 1.88 25.58
C HIS A 524 4.94 2.55 26.71
N ALA A 525 5.18 3.84 26.94
CA ALA A 525 4.40 4.63 27.87
C ALA A 525 2.94 4.81 27.37
N ILE A 526 1.97 4.59 28.26
CA ILE A 526 0.55 4.90 27.99
C ILE A 526 0.33 6.39 28.26
N GLY A 527 -0.13 7.12 27.24
CA GLY A 527 -0.18 8.57 27.20
C GLY A 527 1.15 9.19 26.78
N ILE A 528 1.19 10.52 26.68
CA ILE A 528 2.40 11.29 26.36
C ILE A 528 2.92 11.91 27.67
N PRO A 529 4.12 11.50 28.15
CA PRO A 529 4.71 12.05 29.37
C PRO A 529 4.82 13.58 29.32
N GLU A 530 4.53 14.26 30.44
CA GLU A 530 4.60 15.74 30.50
C GLU A 530 5.97 16.30 30.06
N SER A 531 7.07 15.58 30.32
CA SER A 531 8.44 15.94 29.89
C SER A 531 8.62 16.03 28.39
N ASP A 532 7.84 15.25 27.64
CA ASP A 532 8.03 15.05 26.20
C ASP A 532 7.10 15.96 25.39
N ARG A 533 6.05 16.51 26.03
CA ARG A 533 5.04 17.37 25.39
C ARG A 533 5.62 18.65 24.76
N VAL A 534 6.51 19.36 25.46
CA VAL A 534 7.11 20.59 24.94
C VAL A 534 8.07 20.30 23.77
N PRO A 535 9.04 19.37 23.88
CA PRO A 535 9.87 18.96 22.74
C PRO A 535 9.05 18.49 21.53
N LEU A 536 8.00 17.70 21.75
CA LEU A 536 7.12 17.20 20.69
C LEU A 536 6.39 18.35 19.99
N ALA A 537 5.78 19.26 20.76
CA ALA A 537 5.08 20.42 20.21
C ALA A 537 6.01 21.33 19.40
N GLU A 538 7.24 21.55 19.88
CA GLU A 538 8.25 22.31 19.13
C GLU A 538 8.60 21.60 17.81
N GLY A 539 8.92 20.31 17.86
CA GLY A 539 9.27 19.53 16.68
C GLY A 539 8.18 19.58 15.61
N ILE A 540 6.92 19.45 16.01
CA ILE A 540 5.75 19.54 15.14
C ILE A 540 5.63 20.92 14.47
N LEU A 541 5.73 22.01 15.24
CA LEU A 541 5.62 23.38 14.70
C LEU A 541 6.79 23.73 13.77
N ARG A 542 8.03 23.34 14.13
CA ARG A 542 9.20 23.55 13.28
C ARG A 542 9.12 22.74 11.99
N ALA A 543 8.71 21.48 12.05
CA ALA A 543 8.55 20.64 10.87
C ALA A 543 7.48 21.18 9.89
N MET A 544 6.43 21.83 10.41
CA MET A 544 5.43 22.53 9.60
C MET A 544 5.87 23.92 9.09
N SER A 545 7.07 24.40 9.45
CA SER A 545 7.50 25.79 9.24
C SER A 545 6.52 26.83 9.82
N MET A 546 5.80 26.47 10.89
CA MET A 546 4.73 27.27 11.50
C MET A 546 5.18 27.75 12.89
N THR A 547 6.11 28.70 12.90
CA THR A 547 6.77 29.20 14.12
C THR A 547 6.36 30.63 14.51
N SER A 548 5.67 31.36 13.62
CA SER A 548 5.24 32.74 13.84
C SER A 548 3.96 33.09 13.04
N ASN A 549 3.44 34.30 13.24
CA ASN A 549 2.25 34.85 12.54
C ASN A 549 1.00 33.96 12.60
N PHE A 550 0.74 33.34 13.76
CA PHE A 550 -0.41 32.46 13.95
C PHE A 550 -1.75 33.19 13.78
N ALA A 551 -2.67 32.61 13.01
CA ALA A 551 -4.08 33.04 12.95
C ALA A 551 -4.77 32.90 14.31
N ARG A 552 -5.95 33.52 14.46
CA ARG A 552 -6.80 33.29 15.64
C ARG A 552 -7.36 31.87 15.67
N LEU A 553 -7.68 31.30 14.51
CA LEU A 553 -8.06 29.90 14.36
C LEU A 553 -7.04 29.19 13.47
N VAL A 554 -6.50 28.09 13.98
CA VAL A 554 -5.56 27.22 13.25
C VAL A 554 -6.15 25.81 13.16
N LEU A 555 -6.35 25.31 11.95
CA LEU A 555 -6.87 23.97 11.70
C LEU A 555 -5.74 22.99 11.43
N LEU A 556 -5.82 21.81 12.03
CA LEU A 556 -5.01 20.65 11.68
C LEU A 556 -5.94 19.65 11.00
N VAL A 557 -5.87 19.58 9.67
CA VAL A 557 -6.82 18.83 8.84
C VAL A 557 -6.18 17.55 8.34
N GLY A 558 -6.35 16.47 9.11
CA GLY A 558 -6.08 15.11 8.63
C GLY A 558 -7.06 14.74 7.51
N HIS A 559 -6.91 13.57 6.90
CA HIS A 559 -7.92 13.06 5.97
C HIS A 559 -8.30 11.62 6.27
N GLY A 560 -9.45 11.23 5.75
CA GLY A 560 -9.97 9.87 5.73
C GLY A 560 -11.06 9.79 4.66
N SER A 561 -11.69 8.63 4.52
CA SER A 561 -12.73 8.42 3.52
C SER A 561 -13.91 7.63 4.08
N THR A 562 -15.13 8.14 3.90
CA THR A 562 -16.34 7.36 4.20
C THR A 562 -16.73 6.49 3.00
N VAL A 563 -16.62 5.17 3.16
CA VAL A 563 -17.14 4.18 2.19
C VAL A 563 -17.88 3.05 2.89
N VAL A 564 -18.61 2.25 2.11
CA VAL A 564 -19.30 1.04 2.58
C VAL A 564 -18.93 -0.15 1.71
N ASN A 565 -18.94 -1.36 2.29
CA ASN A 565 -18.71 -2.63 1.59
C ASN A 565 -17.45 -2.63 0.70
N ASN A 566 -16.36 -2.02 1.18
CA ASN A 566 -15.11 -1.93 0.45
C ASN A 566 -13.99 -2.61 1.25
N PRO A 567 -13.54 -3.82 0.86
CA PRO A 567 -12.40 -4.47 1.49
C PRO A 567 -11.13 -3.61 1.49
N HIS A 568 -10.98 -2.71 0.52
CA HIS A 568 -9.82 -1.82 0.38
C HIS A 568 -10.05 -0.43 0.98
N ALA A 569 -10.90 -0.31 2.00
CA ALA A 569 -11.25 0.99 2.60
C ALA A 569 -10.03 1.74 3.15
N ALA A 570 -9.12 1.05 3.86
CA ALA A 570 -7.89 1.63 4.40
C ALA A 570 -6.99 2.24 3.31
N GLY A 571 -7.05 1.73 2.07
CA GLY A 571 -6.33 2.32 0.93
C GLY A 571 -6.87 3.68 0.44
N LEU A 572 -8.03 4.12 0.94
CA LEU A 572 -8.58 5.45 0.71
C LEU A 572 -8.24 6.42 1.85
N ASP A 573 -7.87 5.89 3.02
CA ASP A 573 -7.44 6.66 4.17
C ASP A 573 -5.97 7.13 4.03
N CYS A 574 -5.37 7.62 5.11
CA CYS A 574 -4.07 8.27 5.05
C CYS A 574 -2.92 7.26 5.06
N GLY A 575 -2.16 7.21 3.96
CA GLY A 575 -0.92 6.42 3.89
C GLY A 575 0.13 6.86 4.90
N ALA A 576 0.20 8.15 5.23
CA ALA A 576 1.11 8.67 6.27
C ALA A 576 0.65 8.32 7.69
N CYS A 577 -0.59 7.86 7.89
CA CYS A 577 -1.10 7.35 9.16
C CYS A 577 -1.20 5.82 9.17
N GLY A 578 -0.54 5.12 8.24
CA GLY A 578 -0.56 3.66 8.19
C GLY A 578 -1.87 3.05 7.67
N GLY A 579 -2.58 3.76 6.78
CA GLY A 579 -3.90 3.31 6.28
C GLY A 579 -5.04 3.64 7.24
N MET A 580 -4.82 4.55 8.18
CA MET A 580 -5.81 5.04 9.13
C MET A 580 -6.25 6.47 8.82
N THR A 581 -7.38 6.90 9.39
CA THR A 581 -7.79 8.30 9.30
C THR A 581 -6.80 9.19 10.07
N GLY A 582 -6.58 10.40 9.57
CA GLY A 582 -5.79 11.43 10.26
C GLY A 582 -6.49 12.07 11.47
N GLU A 583 -7.66 11.57 11.86
CA GLU A 583 -8.47 12.15 12.94
C GLU A 583 -7.72 12.16 14.27
N ALA A 584 -7.21 11.00 14.71
CA ALA A 584 -6.62 10.86 16.03
C ALA A 584 -5.39 11.79 16.21
N SER A 585 -4.51 11.82 15.21
CA SER A 585 -3.30 12.64 15.23
C SER A 585 -3.62 14.14 15.17
N ALA A 586 -4.62 14.55 14.37
CA ALA A 586 -5.06 15.94 14.30
C ALA A 586 -5.61 16.44 15.66
N ARG A 587 -6.46 15.63 16.30
CA ARG A 587 -7.07 15.97 17.60
C ARG A 587 -6.03 16.04 18.72
N LEU A 588 -5.12 15.06 18.80
CA LEU A 588 -4.04 15.07 19.80
C LEU A 588 -3.08 16.25 19.62
N THR A 589 -2.72 16.56 18.38
CA THR A 589 -1.83 17.70 18.10
C THR A 589 -2.51 19.02 18.46
N ALA A 590 -3.80 19.18 18.17
CA ALA A 590 -4.56 20.36 18.58
C ALA A 590 -4.64 20.47 20.12
N ALA A 591 -4.92 19.37 20.81
CA ALA A 591 -4.94 19.32 22.27
C ALA A 591 -3.58 19.72 22.86
N LEU A 592 -2.48 19.16 22.34
CA LEU A 592 -1.12 19.44 22.76
C LEU A 592 -0.76 20.92 22.61
N LEU A 593 -1.09 21.52 21.46
CA LEU A 593 -0.80 22.93 21.16
C LEU A 593 -1.71 23.91 21.91
N ASN A 594 -2.86 23.46 22.43
CA ASN A 594 -3.73 24.24 23.28
C ASN A 594 -3.38 24.15 24.78
N GLU A 595 -2.52 23.21 25.18
CA GLU A 595 -2.17 23.01 26.58
C GLU A 595 -1.38 24.22 27.15
N PRO A 596 -1.84 24.85 28.26
CA PRO A 596 -1.19 26.05 28.80
C PRO A 596 0.28 25.87 29.18
N ARG A 597 0.65 24.72 29.75
CA ARG A 597 2.04 24.41 30.12
C ARG A 597 2.93 24.28 28.89
N VAL A 598 2.41 23.65 27.83
CA VAL A 598 3.13 23.52 26.55
C VAL A 598 3.36 24.89 25.93
N ARG A 599 2.33 25.75 25.90
CA ARG A 599 2.47 27.13 25.39
C ARG A 599 3.48 27.95 26.18
N GLN A 600 3.53 27.81 27.50
CA GLN A 600 4.55 28.47 28.34
C GLN A 600 5.96 27.97 27.99
N GLY A 601 6.16 26.66 27.87
CA GLY A 601 7.46 26.08 27.48
C GLY A 601 7.91 26.45 26.07
N LEU A 602 6.98 26.60 25.12
CA LEU A 602 7.28 27.01 23.74
C LEU A 602 7.85 28.44 23.66
N VAL A 603 7.42 29.34 24.54
CA VAL A 603 7.95 30.72 24.61
C VAL A 603 9.44 30.69 24.95
N GLU A 604 9.87 29.82 25.87
CA GLU A 604 11.30 29.64 26.22
C GLU A 604 12.13 29.11 25.04
N ARG A 605 11.49 28.45 24.07
CA ARG A 605 12.10 27.95 22.84
C ARG A 605 11.95 28.90 21.64
N GLY A 606 11.47 30.13 21.88
CA GLY A 606 11.35 31.18 20.87
C GLY A 606 10.11 31.07 19.97
N ILE A 607 9.13 30.24 20.33
CA ILE A 607 7.86 30.10 19.58
C ILE A 607 6.74 30.71 20.42
N GLN A 608 6.25 31.88 20.00
CA GLN A 608 5.17 32.57 20.70
C GLN A 608 3.83 32.36 19.98
N ILE A 609 2.99 31.51 20.58
CA ILE A 609 1.59 31.35 20.16
C ILE A 609 0.75 32.45 20.85
N PRO A 610 0.06 33.32 20.11
CA PRO A 610 -0.82 34.34 20.69
C PRO A 610 -1.89 33.73 21.62
N ALA A 611 -2.24 34.45 22.68
CA ALA A 611 -3.27 34.00 23.63
C ALA A 611 -4.66 33.86 23.00
N ASP A 612 -4.90 34.58 21.90
CA ASP A 612 -6.12 34.52 21.10
C ASP A 612 -6.04 33.53 19.91
N THR A 613 -5.00 32.70 19.85
CA THR A 613 -4.90 31.59 18.90
C THR A 613 -5.45 30.31 19.51
N TRP A 614 -6.32 29.61 18.77
CA TRP A 614 -6.86 28.30 19.13
C TRP A 614 -6.66 27.28 18.01
N PHE A 615 -6.16 26.09 18.36
CA PHE A 615 -5.98 24.99 17.43
C PHE A 615 -7.22 24.08 17.43
N ILE A 616 -7.67 23.64 16.25
CA ILE A 616 -8.83 22.75 16.10
C ILE A 616 -8.40 21.55 15.25
N GLY A 617 -8.62 20.34 15.78
CA GLY A 617 -8.47 19.11 15.00
C GLY A 617 -9.62 18.97 14.01
N ALA A 618 -9.31 18.60 12.78
CA ALA A 618 -10.28 18.42 11.71
C ALA A 618 -9.92 17.23 10.82
N MET A 619 -10.90 16.72 10.08
CA MET A 619 -10.71 15.66 9.09
C MET A 619 -11.44 16.01 7.80
N HIS A 620 -10.70 16.02 6.69
CA HIS A 620 -11.24 16.06 5.35
C HIS A 620 -11.67 14.64 4.94
N ASP A 621 -12.98 14.45 4.71
CA ASP A 621 -13.50 13.24 4.10
C ASP A 621 -13.35 13.33 2.58
N THR A 622 -12.36 12.62 2.03
CA THR A 622 -12.00 12.70 0.61
C THR A 622 -13.04 12.08 -0.32
N CYS A 623 -13.92 11.22 0.19
CA CYS A 623 -14.94 10.62 -0.67
C CYS A 623 -16.06 11.63 -0.96
N VAL A 624 -16.39 12.50 0.01
CA VAL A 624 -17.52 13.45 -0.08
C VAL A 624 -17.10 14.93 -0.13
N ASP A 625 -15.83 15.24 0.08
CA ASP A 625 -15.27 16.60 0.16
C ASP A 625 -15.92 17.44 1.27
N GLU A 626 -16.05 16.85 2.47
CA GLU A 626 -16.56 17.53 3.67
C GLU A 626 -15.47 17.58 4.74
N VAL A 627 -15.28 18.74 5.38
CA VAL A 627 -14.32 18.89 6.49
C VAL A 627 -15.09 18.87 7.81
N ARG A 628 -14.87 17.82 8.61
CA ARG A 628 -15.43 17.68 9.95
C ARG A 628 -14.49 18.31 10.97
N LEU A 629 -15.04 19.19 11.82
CA LEU A 629 -14.33 19.82 12.94
C LEU A 629 -14.60 19.02 14.23
N PHE A 630 -13.58 18.79 15.03
CA PHE A 630 -13.68 18.05 16.29
C PHE A 630 -13.43 18.95 17.50
N ASP A 631 -13.95 18.51 18.65
CA ASP A 631 -13.70 19.12 19.96
C ASP A 631 -14.03 20.63 20.03
N ILE A 632 -15.01 21.06 19.21
CA ILE A 632 -15.44 22.46 19.09
C ILE A 632 -16.10 22.99 20.35
N GLU A 633 -16.57 22.10 21.23
CA GLU A 633 -17.18 22.44 22.52
C GLU A 633 -16.14 23.02 23.50
N GLN A 634 -14.85 22.76 23.25
CA GLN A 634 -13.74 23.30 24.03
C GLN A 634 -13.38 24.74 23.60
N LEU A 635 -13.88 25.19 22.44
CA LEU A 635 -13.60 26.52 21.90
C LEU A 635 -14.22 27.61 22.80
N PRO A 636 -13.49 28.68 23.15
CA PRO A 636 -14.06 29.75 23.96
C PRO A 636 -15.25 30.45 23.27
N ALA A 637 -16.23 30.91 24.07
CA ALA A 637 -17.47 31.50 23.54
C ALA A 637 -17.25 32.71 22.61
N GLY A 638 -16.12 33.41 22.76
CA GLY A 638 -15.74 34.56 21.92
C GLY A 638 -15.33 34.22 20.48
N TYR A 639 -15.39 32.97 20.05
CA TYR A 639 -15.08 32.53 18.67
C TYR A 639 -16.31 32.04 17.90
N ALA A 640 -17.52 32.26 18.42
CA ALA A 640 -18.74 31.71 17.83
C ALA A 640 -19.01 32.24 16.40
N GLU A 641 -18.72 33.51 16.15
CA GLU A 641 -18.89 34.13 14.83
C GLU A 641 -17.85 33.58 13.84
N GLU A 642 -16.58 33.53 14.23
CA GLU A 642 -15.49 33.01 13.41
C GLU A 642 -15.67 31.52 13.10
N LEU A 643 -16.20 30.74 14.04
CA LEU A 643 -16.54 29.34 13.81
C LEU A 643 -17.68 29.20 12.79
N ALA A 644 -18.68 30.08 12.82
CA ALA A 644 -19.77 30.08 11.86
C ALA A 644 -19.28 30.46 10.45
N GLU A 645 -18.44 31.49 10.33
CA GLU A 645 -17.79 31.88 9.08
C GLU A 645 -16.93 30.74 8.53
N LEU A 646 -16.10 30.13 9.38
CA LEU A 646 -15.25 29.02 8.99
C LEU A 646 -16.06 27.84 8.44
N ARG A 647 -17.15 27.45 9.11
CA ARG A 647 -18.05 26.39 8.63
C ARG A 647 -18.62 26.71 7.25
N SER A 648 -19.01 27.97 7.04
CA SER A 648 -19.51 28.42 5.74
C SER A 648 -18.44 28.32 4.66
N TRP A 649 -17.20 28.74 4.95
CA TRP A 649 -16.08 28.65 4.01
C TRP A 649 -15.72 27.20 3.67
N LEU A 650 -15.66 26.32 4.66
CA LEU A 650 -15.40 24.89 4.44
C LEU A 650 -16.49 24.22 3.61
N GLN A 651 -17.76 24.57 3.86
CA GLN A 651 -18.88 24.05 3.07
C GLN A 651 -18.77 24.47 1.59
N GLN A 652 -18.54 25.76 1.34
CA GLN A 652 -18.38 26.30 -0.02
C GLN A 652 -17.14 25.72 -0.72
N ALA A 653 -16.02 25.57 -0.01
CA ALA A 653 -14.81 24.94 -0.54
C ALA A 653 -15.09 23.48 -0.96
N GLY A 654 -15.84 22.73 -0.15
CA GLY A 654 -16.29 21.38 -0.51
C GLY A 654 -17.19 21.36 -1.76
N GLU A 655 -18.09 22.33 -1.91
CA GLU A 655 -18.96 22.45 -3.10
C GLU A 655 -18.14 22.68 -4.38
N LEU A 656 -17.16 23.59 -4.34
CA LEU A 656 -16.25 23.85 -5.45
C LEU A 656 -15.39 22.61 -5.78
N THR A 657 -14.91 21.90 -4.75
CA THR A 657 -14.11 20.69 -4.90
C THR A 657 -14.89 19.59 -5.63
N ARG A 658 -16.14 19.34 -5.22
CA ARG A 658 -17.04 18.37 -5.89
C ARG A 658 -17.29 18.75 -7.34
N LEU A 659 -17.49 20.03 -7.63
CA LEU A 659 -17.68 20.52 -9.00
C LEU A 659 -16.46 20.29 -9.88
N GLN A 660 -15.26 20.59 -9.38
CA GLN A 660 -14.03 20.32 -10.13
C GLN A 660 -13.83 18.83 -10.40
N ARG A 661 -14.14 17.98 -9.42
CA ARG A 661 -14.01 16.52 -9.56
C ARG A 661 -15.09 15.89 -10.44
N ALA A 662 -16.17 16.61 -10.76
CA ALA A 662 -17.32 16.06 -11.48
C ALA A 662 -16.90 15.38 -12.80
N ALA A 663 -16.04 16.01 -13.60
CA ALA A 663 -15.54 15.43 -14.85
C ALA A 663 -14.74 14.14 -14.65
N ARG A 664 -14.01 14.05 -13.53
CA ARG A 664 -13.22 12.85 -13.18
C ARG A 664 -14.11 11.69 -12.72
N LEU A 665 -15.32 11.98 -12.26
CA LEU A 665 -16.32 11.01 -11.82
C LEU A 665 -17.39 10.69 -12.89
N GLY A 666 -17.32 11.32 -14.06
CA GLY A 666 -18.33 11.18 -15.13
C GLY A 666 -19.64 11.90 -14.84
N LEU A 667 -19.56 13.04 -14.13
CA LEU A 667 -20.69 13.84 -13.65
C LEU A 667 -20.71 15.25 -14.24
N GLU A 668 -19.87 15.57 -15.23
CA GLU A 668 -19.67 16.90 -15.82
C GLU A 668 -20.96 17.54 -16.40
N HIS A 669 -21.94 16.73 -16.77
CA HIS A 669 -23.22 17.20 -17.33
C HIS A 669 -24.34 17.38 -16.30
N HIS A 670 -24.05 17.16 -15.01
CA HIS A 670 -25.04 17.28 -13.94
C HIS A 670 -25.05 18.68 -13.32
N SER A 671 -26.19 19.09 -12.76
CA SER A 671 -26.26 20.33 -11.98
C SER A 671 -25.45 20.22 -10.68
N PRO A 672 -24.97 21.33 -10.10
CA PRO A 672 -24.20 21.30 -8.84
C PRO A 672 -24.86 20.50 -7.72
N ARG A 673 -26.19 20.67 -7.56
CA ARG A 673 -26.97 19.92 -6.58
C ARG A 673 -26.98 18.42 -6.86
N ALA A 674 -27.08 18.03 -8.13
CA ALA A 674 -27.05 16.62 -8.52
C ALA A 674 -25.64 16.01 -8.35
N VAL A 675 -24.58 16.78 -8.59
CA VAL A 675 -23.19 16.35 -8.30
C VAL A 675 -23.04 16.03 -6.82
N THR A 676 -23.41 16.95 -5.92
CA THR A 676 -23.33 16.72 -4.46
C THR A 676 -24.14 15.49 -4.04
N ALA A 677 -25.37 15.35 -4.52
CA ALA A 677 -26.20 14.20 -4.20
C ALA A 677 -25.59 12.87 -4.71
N ASN A 678 -24.99 12.87 -5.91
CA ASN A 678 -24.37 11.69 -6.48
C ASN A 678 -23.11 11.28 -5.71
N VAL A 679 -22.24 12.25 -5.37
CA VAL A 679 -21.03 12.02 -4.58
C VAL A 679 -21.38 11.44 -3.20
N GLN A 680 -22.36 12.04 -2.50
CA GLN A 680 -22.84 11.51 -1.23
C GLN A 680 -23.46 10.11 -1.36
N HIS A 681 -24.25 9.87 -2.42
CA HIS A 681 -24.85 8.56 -2.66
C HIS A 681 -23.78 7.48 -2.93
N ARG A 682 -22.75 7.79 -3.73
CA ARG A 682 -21.63 6.88 -4.02
C ARG A 682 -20.91 6.40 -2.77
N SER A 683 -20.70 7.27 -1.78
CA SER A 683 -20.07 6.92 -0.50
C SER A 683 -20.89 5.91 0.34
N ARG A 684 -22.20 5.83 0.07
CA ARG A 684 -23.19 5.02 0.81
C ARG A 684 -23.73 3.83 0.01
N ASP A 685 -23.40 3.74 -1.27
CA ASP A 685 -23.83 2.66 -2.16
C ASP A 685 -22.89 1.45 -2.00
N TRP A 686 -23.43 0.37 -1.46
CA TRP A 686 -22.72 -0.89 -1.22
C TRP A 686 -22.33 -1.64 -2.51
N ALA A 687 -22.95 -1.32 -3.64
CA ALA A 687 -22.59 -1.84 -4.96
C ALA A 687 -21.56 -0.96 -5.68
N GLN A 688 -21.23 0.21 -5.12
CA GLN A 688 -20.30 1.14 -5.75
C GLN A 688 -18.86 0.63 -5.64
N VAL A 689 -18.33 0.14 -6.76
CA VAL A 689 -16.93 -0.30 -6.85
C VAL A 689 -15.93 0.86 -6.92
N ARG A 690 -16.40 2.04 -7.33
CA ARG A 690 -15.63 3.29 -7.56
C ARG A 690 -16.21 4.46 -6.76
N PRO A 691 -16.11 4.44 -5.42
CA PRO A 691 -16.59 5.57 -4.61
C PRO A 691 -15.80 6.85 -4.93
N GLU A 692 -14.48 6.72 -5.04
CA GLU A 692 -13.55 7.74 -5.53
C GLU A 692 -12.33 7.08 -6.20
N TRP A 693 -11.38 7.89 -6.69
CA TRP A 693 -10.17 7.42 -7.39
C TRP A 693 -8.91 7.38 -6.51
N ALA A 694 -9.03 7.72 -5.22
CA ALA A 694 -7.91 7.77 -4.29
C ALA A 694 -6.74 8.60 -4.85
N LEU A 695 -5.55 8.00 -4.95
CA LEU A 695 -4.30 8.65 -5.36
C LEU A 695 -3.96 8.37 -6.84
N ALA A 696 -4.92 7.87 -7.63
CA ALA A 696 -4.72 7.70 -9.07
C ALA A 696 -4.26 9.04 -9.71
N GLY A 697 -3.38 8.99 -10.69
CA GLY A 697 -2.82 10.18 -11.34
C GLY A 697 -1.74 10.95 -10.56
N CYS A 698 -1.38 10.54 -9.33
CA CYS A 698 -0.26 11.15 -8.62
C CYS A 698 1.05 11.07 -9.43
N ALA A 699 1.74 12.20 -9.55
CA ALA A 699 2.87 12.39 -10.47
C ALA A 699 3.99 13.29 -9.93
N ALA A 700 3.69 14.14 -8.93
CA ALA A 700 4.68 15.04 -8.35
C ALA A 700 4.64 15.06 -6.82
N PHE A 701 5.78 15.37 -6.21
CA PHE A 701 5.91 15.74 -4.80
C PHE A 701 6.64 17.07 -4.73
N ILE A 702 6.06 18.06 -4.07
CA ILE A 702 6.60 19.42 -3.99
C ILE A 702 6.78 19.77 -2.52
N ALA A 703 8.02 19.96 -2.09
CA ALA A 703 8.37 20.50 -0.77
C ALA A 703 8.92 21.92 -0.96
N ALA A 704 8.06 22.91 -0.81
CA ALA A 704 8.36 24.31 -1.05
C ALA A 704 7.43 25.23 -0.25
N PRO A 705 7.76 26.52 -0.09
CA PRO A 705 6.82 27.50 0.47
C PRO A 705 5.50 27.55 -0.31
N ARG A 706 4.35 27.69 0.39
CA ARG A 706 3.02 27.75 -0.25
C ARG A 706 2.97 28.74 -1.40
N GLU A 707 3.66 29.87 -1.28
CA GLU A 707 3.67 30.95 -2.26
C GLU A 707 4.12 30.47 -3.64
N ARG A 708 4.98 29.44 -3.73
CA ARG A 708 5.44 28.86 -5.00
C ARG A 708 4.37 28.09 -5.76
N THR A 709 3.32 27.64 -5.07
CA THR A 709 2.26 26.79 -5.66
C THR A 709 0.87 27.44 -5.55
N ARG A 710 0.78 28.63 -4.96
CA ARG A 710 -0.50 29.33 -4.75
C ARG A 710 -1.09 29.76 -6.09
N GLY A 711 -2.38 29.48 -6.28
CA GLY A 711 -3.10 29.81 -7.51
C GLY A 711 -2.84 28.91 -8.71
N LEU A 712 -1.95 27.91 -8.60
CA LEU A 712 -1.74 26.90 -9.63
C LEU A 712 -2.79 25.79 -9.56
N ASP A 713 -3.27 25.34 -10.71
CA ASP A 713 -4.03 24.09 -10.80
C ASP A 713 -3.08 22.93 -11.08
N LEU A 714 -2.84 22.08 -10.08
CA LEU A 714 -1.96 20.93 -10.19
C LEU A 714 -2.73 19.63 -10.50
N ASP A 715 -3.99 19.76 -10.95
CA ASP A 715 -4.89 18.67 -11.34
C ASP A 715 -5.15 17.62 -10.24
N GLY A 716 -4.88 17.93 -8.96
CA GLY A 716 -4.88 16.93 -7.89
C GLY A 716 -3.87 15.79 -8.14
N ARG A 717 -2.70 16.11 -8.70
CA ARG A 717 -1.63 15.15 -9.03
C ARG A 717 -0.35 15.32 -8.20
N ALA A 718 -0.27 16.37 -7.37
CA ALA A 718 0.91 16.71 -6.60
C ALA A 718 0.68 16.53 -5.10
N PHE A 719 1.60 15.82 -4.43
CA PHE A 719 1.70 15.88 -2.99
C PHE A 719 2.34 17.22 -2.61
N LEU A 720 1.69 18.00 -1.75
CA LEU A 720 2.13 19.35 -1.40
C LEU A 720 2.55 19.43 0.05
N HIS A 721 3.85 19.56 0.29
CA HIS A 721 4.44 19.76 1.60
C HIS A 721 4.97 21.19 1.73
N ASP A 722 4.57 21.91 2.76
CA ASP A 722 5.08 23.24 3.06
C ASP A 722 6.44 23.15 3.74
N TYR A 723 7.41 23.92 3.25
CA TYR A 723 8.78 23.87 3.74
C TYR A 723 9.52 25.19 3.46
N HIS A 724 10.04 25.83 4.51
CA HIS A 724 10.88 27.02 4.42
C HIS A 724 12.30 26.71 4.91
N TRP A 725 13.21 26.45 3.96
CA TRP A 725 14.57 26.02 4.29
C TRP A 725 15.36 27.01 5.15
N GLN A 726 15.04 28.31 5.08
CA GLN A 726 15.68 29.35 5.89
C GLN A 726 15.37 29.21 7.40
N GLN A 727 14.30 28.48 7.76
CA GLN A 727 13.94 28.15 9.14
C GLN A 727 14.58 26.83 9.62
N ASP A 728 15.24 26.10 8.73
CA ASP A 728 15.83 24.77 8.96
C ASP A 728 17.37 24.84 8.89
N ALA A 729 17.97 25.48 9.89
CA ALA A 729 19.39 25.82 9.89
C ALA A 729 20.33 24.59 9.82
N ASP A 730 19.91 23.44 10.34
CA ASP A 730 20.67 22.19 10.33
C ASP A 730 20.20 21.18 9.27
N SER A 731 19.21 21.57 8.44
CA SER A 731 18.59 20.70 7.42
C SER A 731 17.93 19.44 7.99
N SER A 732 17.58 19.42 9.27
CA SER A 732 16.94 18.27 9.93
C SER A 732 15.51 18.06 9.44
N VAL A 733 14.77 19.13 9.12
CA VAL A 733 13.42 19.04 8.54
C VAL A 733 13.50 18.57 7.09
N LEU A 734 14.47 19.07 6.30
CA LEU A 734 14.72 18.55 4.95
C LEU A 734 15.06 17.06 4.96
N GLU A 735 15.92 16.64 5.89
CA GLU A 735 16.29 15.24 6.08
C GLU A 735 15.06 14.38 6.41
N LEU A 736 14.18 14.85 7.30
CA LEU A 736 12.90 14.19 7.58
C LEU A 736 12.01 14.10 6.32
N ILE A 737 11.88 15.18 5.56
CA ILE A 737 11.08 15.24 4.33
C ILE A 737 11.59 14.21 3.30
N MET A 738 12.91 14.13 3.11
CA MET A 738 13.55 13.24 2.14
C MET A 738 13.53 11.78 2.58
N THR A 739 13.58 11.48 3.88
CA THR A 739 13.64 10.09 4.37
C THR A 739 12.26 9.47 4.62
N ALA A 740 11.22 10.27 4.85
CA ALA A 740 9.87 9.77 5.11
C ALA A 740 8.83 10.22 4.06
N PRO A 741 8.31 11.47 4.04
CA PRO A 741 7.29 11.88 3.05
C PRO A 741 7.65 11.60 1.59
N MET A 742 8.89 11.88 1.17
CA MET A 742 9.35 11.64 -0.20
C MET A 742 9.36 10.14 -0.54
N VAL A 743 9.87 9.30 0.37
CA VAL A 743 9.92 7.84 0.20
C VAL A 743 8.51 7.26 0.12
N VAL A 744 7.61 7.67 1.03
CA VAL A 744 6.21 7.23 1.05
C VAL A 744 5.44 7.68 -0.20
N ALA A 745 5.64 8.92 -0.66
CA ALA A 745 5.06 9.40 -1.90
C ALA A 745 5.56 8.59 -3.12
N GLY A 746 6.85 8.24 -3.13
CA GLY A 746 7.45 7.36 -4.15
C GLY A 746 6.86 5.95 -4.12
N TRP A 747 6.65 5.38 -2.94
CA TRP A 747 6.01 4.08 -2.76
C TRP A 747 4.58 4.06 -3.27
N ILE A 748 3.78 5.08 -2.91
CA ILE A 748 2.42 5.23 -3.41
C ILE A 748 2.44 5.31 -4.94
N ASN A 749 3.24 6.20 -5.52
CA ASN A 749 3.32 6.36 -6.98
C ASN A 749 3.68 5.04 -7.67
N LEU A 750 4.71 4.33 -7.18
CA LEU A 750 5.15 3.06 -7.78
C LEU A 750 4.16 1.91 -7.59
N GLN A 751 3.34 1.92 -6.55
CA GLN A 751 2.24 0.96 -6.41
C GLN A 751 1.19 1.15 -7.50
N TYR A 752 0.74 2.38 -7.72
CA TYR A 752 -0.22 2.69 -8.78
C TYR A 752 0.40 2.44 -10.16
N TYR A 753 1.67 2.77 -10.33
CA TYR A 753 2.45 2.48 -11.54
C TYR A 753 2.40 0.99 -11.88
N ALA A 754 2.87 0.14 -10.96
CA ALA A 754 3.00 -1.29 -11.19
C ALA A 754 1.64 -1.97 -11.41
N SER A 755 0.62 -1.59 -10.62
CA SER A 755 -0.73 -2.12 -10.80
C SER A 755 -1.36 -1.68 -12.13
N THR A 756 -0.86 -0.62 -12.77
CA THR A 756 -1.29 -0.16 -14.10
C THR A 756 -0.55 -0.86 -15.23
N THR A 757 0.77 -1.03 -15.12
CA THR A 757 1.59 -1.66 -16.17
C THR A 757 1.38 -3.16 -16.27
N ASP A 758 1.21 -3.86 -15.14
CA ASP A 758 0.91 -5.29 -15.08
C ASP A 758 0.02 -5.62 -13.87
N ASN A 759 -1.28 -5.40 -14.05
CA ASN A 759 -2.27 -5.65 -13.00
C ASN A 759 -2.35 -7.13 -12.59
N ARG A 760 -1.97 -8.06 -13.48
CA ARG A 760 -2.01 -9.49 -13.18
C ARG A 760 -0.95 -9.87 -12.14
N ARG A 761 0.23 -9.26 -12.21
CA ARG A 761 1.36 -9.53 -11.30
C ARG A 761 1.40 -8.60 -10.09
N PHE A 762 1.11 -7.32 -10.27
CA PHE A 762 1.29 -6.28 -9.24
C PHE A 762 0.00 -5.56 -8.87
N GLY A 763 -1.15 -6.10 -9.27
CA GLY A 763 -2.46 -5.56 -8.96
C GLY A 763 -3.41 -6.65 -8.47
N SER A 764 -4.57 -6.22 -7.98
CA SER A 764 -5.52 -7.11 -7.36
C SER A 764 -6.62 -7.60 -8.30
N GLY A 765 -6.44 -7.42 -9.61
CA GLY A 765 -7.40 -7.89 -10.60
C GLY A 765 -8.74 -7.16 -10.52
N ASN A 766 -9.82 -7.89 -10.76
CA ASN A 766 -11.17 -7.35 -10.78
C ASN A 766 -11.80 -7.33 -9.38
N LYS A 767 -12.06 -6.13 -8.87
CA LYS A 767 -12.67 -5.88 -7.54
C LYS A 767 -14.01 -6.59 -7.35
N VAL A 768 -14.78 -6.82 -8.41
CA VAL A 768 -16.09 -7.50 -8.34
C VAL A 768 -15.96 -8.98 -7.97
N LEU A 769 -14.79 -9.57 -8.18
CA LEU A 769 -14.52 -10.98 -7.90
C LEU A 769 -13.77 -11.20 -6.58
N HIS A 770 -13.56 -10.14 -5.79
CA HIS A 770 -12.76 -10.20 -4.56
C HIS A 770 -13.46 -11.01 -3.47
N ASN A 771 -12.77 -12.02 -2.96
CA ASN A 771 -13.14 -12.73 -1.74
C ASN A 771 -12.12 -12.43 -0.65
N VAL A 772 -12.58 -11.89 0.48
CA VAL A 772 -11.71 -11.59 1.63
C VAL A 772 -11.24 -12.88 2.30
N VAL A 773 -9.95 -12.94 2.60
CA VAL A 773 -9.29 -14.11 3.20
C VAL A 773 -8.61 -13.77 4.53
N GLY A 774 -8.68 -14.71 5.46
CA GLY A 774 -8.04 -14.63 6.77
C GLY A 774 -8.52 -13.47 7.63
N GLY A 775 -9.77 -13.03 7.46
CA GLY A 775 -10.38 -11.91 8.18
C GLY A 775 -10.08 -10.56 7.54
N ALA A 776 -8.81 -10.17 7.54
CA ALA A 776 -8.35 -8.91 6.98
C ALA A 776 -7.03 -9.01 6.21
N ILE A 777 -6.48 -10.21 5.97
CA ILE A 777 -5.15 -10.36 5.35
C ILE A 777 -5.12 -9.77 3.93
N GLY A 778 -6.12 -10.09 3.12
CA GLY A 778 -6.13 -9.71 1.71
C GLY A 778 -7.32 -10.30 0.98
N VAL A 779 -7.23 -10.31 -0.35
CA VAL A 779 -8.29 -10.82 -1.22
C VAL A 779 -7.77 -11.88 -2.19
N LEU A 780 -8.63 -12.83 -2.55
CA LEU A 780 -8.47 -13.67 -3.74
C LEU A 780 -9.33 -13.10 -4.85
N GLU A 781 -8.91 -13.26 -6.10
CA GLU A 781 -9.76 -12.98 -7.26
C GLU A 781 -10.46 -14.26 -7.70
N GLY A 782 -11.74 -14.39 -7.37
CA GLY A 782 -12.48 -15.64 -7.55
C GLY A 782 -12.42 -16.53 -6.31
N ASN A 783 -12.76 -17.80 -6.47
CA ASN A 783 -12.92 -18.76 -5.36
C ASN A 783 -11.60 -19.35 -4.83
N ALA A 784 -10.53 -19.27 -5.62
CA ALA A 784 -9.24 -19.89 -5.35
C ALA A 784 -8.11 -19.08 -6.02
N GLY A 785 -6.87 -19.52 -5.85
CA GLY A 785 -5.68 -18.87 -6.40
C GLY A 785 -4.80 -18.24 -5.32
N ASP A 786 -3.82 -17.45 -5.75
CA ASP A 786 -2.90 -16.74 -4.86
C ASP A 786 -3.56 -15.49 -4.25
N LEU A 787 -3.04 -15.05 -3.11
CA LEU A 787 -3.37 -13.76 -2.53
C LEU A 787 -3.08 -12.65 -3.54
N ARG A 788 -4.01 -11.73 -3.72
CA ARG A 788 -3.84 -10.60 -4.63
C ARG A 788 -3.21 -9.41 -3.89
N VAL A 789 -2.25 -8.75 -4.54
CA VAL A 789 -1.54 -7.58 -4.02
C VAL A 789 -1.93 -6.31 -4.78
N GLY A 790 -1.58 -5.14 -4.27
CA GLY A 790 -1.75 -3.88 -5.00
C GLY A 790 -3.21 -3.54 -5.35
N LEU A 791 -3.39 -2.72 -6.38
CA LEU A 791 -4.66 -2.05 -6.66
C LEU A 791 -5.49 -2.78 -7.71
N SER A 792 -6.81 -2.72 -7.54
CA SER A 792 -7.76 -3.35 -8.45
C SER A 792 -7.98 -2.51 -9.69
N MET A 793 -8.46 -3.14 -10.76
CA MET A 793 -8.71 -2.44 -12.02
C MET A 793 -9.75 -1.33 -11.90
N GLN A 794 -10.73 -1.49 -11.01
CA GLN A 794 -11.71 -0.45 -10.73
C GLN A 794 -11.10 0.78 -10.04
N SER A 795 -9.92 0.68 -9.44
CA SER A 795 -9.22 1.83 -8.84
C SER A 795 -8.32 2.57 -9.84
N LEU A 796 -8.08 1.99 -11.02
CA LEU A 796 -7.09 2.46 -11.99
C LEU A 796 -7.69 2.81 -13.35
N HIS A 797 -8.85 2.24 -13.70
CA HIS A 797 -9.45 2.34 -15.03
C HIS A 797 -10.97 2.53 -14.96
N ASP A 798 -11.49 3.45 -15.76
CA ASP A 798 -12.92 3.78 -15.84
C ASP A 798 -13.71 2.88 -16.81
N GLY A 799 -13.01 2.01 -17.55
CA GLY A 799 -13.57 1.15 -18.59
C GLY A 799 -13.26 1.62 -20.01
N LYS A 800 -12.78 2.85 -20.18
CA LYS A 800 -12.36 3.45 -21.45
C LYS A 800 -10.92 3.96 -21.43
N ARG A 801 -10.49 4.57 -20.33
CA ARG A 801 -9.16 5.15 -20.16
C ARG A 801 -8.59 4.86 -18.77
N TRP A 802 -7.26 4.92 -18.72
CA TRP A 802 -6.51 4.88 -17.48
C TRP A 802 -6.71 6.18 -16.70
N MET A 803 -7.04 6.05 -15.41
CA MET A 803 -7.16 7.15 -14.45
C MET A 803 -5.83 7.43 -13.75
N HIS A 804 -4.95 6.43 -13.67
CA HIS A 804 -3.55 6.60 -13.30
C HIS A 804 -2.68 6.42 -14.53
N GLU A 805 -1.73 7.34 -14.72
CA GLU A 805 -0.77 7.30 -15.81
C GLU A 805 0.57 6.86 -15.21
N PRO A 806 1.12 5.71 -15.60
CA PRO A 806 2.32 5.17 -14.97
C PRO A 806 3.54 6.00 -15.38
N MET A 807 3.94 6.91 -14.49
CA MET A 807 5.15 7.73 -14.58
C MET A 807 5.86 7.75 -13.24
N ARG A 808 7.20 7.78 -13.26
CA ARG A 808 8.01 7.91 -12.04
C ARG A 808 7.82 9.30 -11.43
N LEU A 809 7.68 9.34 -10.11
CA LEU A 809 7.41 10.56 -9.35
C LEU A 809 8.48 11.64 -9.61
N SER A 810 8.03 12.87 -9.86
CA SER A 810 8.89 14.05 -9.97
C SER A 810 8.89 14.84 -8.65
N VAL A 811 10.04 14.89 -8.00
CA VAL A 811 10.25 15.52 -6.68
C VAL A 811 10.85 16.91 -6.87
N PHE A 812 10.20 17.95 -6.36
CA PHE A 812 10.66 19.33 -6.37
C PHE A 812 10.94 19.80 -4.95
N LEU A 813 12.20 20.17 -4.66
CA LEU A 813 12.63 20.62 -3.34
C LEU A 813 13.13 22.07 -3.41
N ALA A 814 12.55 22.97 -2.61
CA ALA A 814 13.09 24.32 -2.41
C ALA A 814 14.11 24.31 -1.27
N ALA A 815 15.35 23.95 -1.57
CA ALA A 815 16.44 23.89 -0.60
C ALA A 815 17.83 24.12 -1.24
N PRO A 816 18.87 24.44 -0.43
CA PRO A 816 20.24 24.52 -0.91
C PRO A 816 20.73 23.19 -1.49
N GLN A 817 21.45 23.24 -2.61
CA GLN A 817 21.95 22.05 -3.30
C GLN A 817 22.83 21.18 -2.39
N VAL A 818 23.72 21.81 -1.63
CA VAL A 818 24.66 21.11 -0.71
C VAL A 818 23.90 20.29 0.33
N ALA A 819 22.84 20.86 0.92
CA ALA A 819 22.04 20.15 1.92
C ALA A 819 21.35 18.91 1.33
N ILE A 820 20.80 19.03 0.11
CA ILE A 820 20.19 17.90 -0.61
C ILE A 820 21.24 16.81 -0.88
N ASP A 821 22.40 17.18 -1.45
CA ASP A 821 23.46 16.25 -1.79
C ASP A 821 24.02 15.53 -0.54
N ASP A 822 24.17 16.24 0.59
CA ASP A 822 24.63 15.68 1.86
C ASP A 822 23.63 14.65 2.45
N ILE A 823 22.32 14.90 2.33
CA ILE A 823 21.28 13.94 2.76
C ILE A 823 21.30 12.70 1.87
N ILE A 824 21.43 12.87 0.55
CA ILE A 824 21.56 11.74 -0.39
C ILE A 824 22.78 10.87 -0.03
N ALA A 825 23.90 11.48 0.33
CA ALA A 825 25.11 10.75 0.70
C ALA A 825 24.96 9.94 2.01
N ARG A 826 24.16 10.44 2.97
CA ARG A 826 23.94 9.80 4.28
C ARG A 826 22.96 8.62 4.24
N HIS A 827 21.97 8.65 3.34
CA HIS A 827 20.85 7.69 3.33
C HIS A 827 20.88 6.78 2.11
N GLU A 828 21.26 5.52 2.29
CA GLU A 828 21.41 4.55 1.19
C GLU A 828 20.13 4.35 0.37
N LEU A 829 18.97 4.20 1.02
CA LEU A 829 17.69 4.02 0.32
C LEU A 829 17.35 5.25 -0.54
N VAL A 830 17.53 6.46 -0.01
CA VAL A 830 17.30 7.71 -0.75
C VAL A 830 18.22 7.79 -1.96
N ARG A 831 19.52 7.47 -1.76
CA ARG A 831 20.49 7.39 -2.84
C ARG A 831 20.09 6.39 -3.92
N GLN A 832 19.73 5.17 -3.53
CA GLN A 832 19.28 4.14 -4.48
C GLN A 832 18.04 4.59 -5.25
N MET A 833 17.02 5.16 -4.59
CA MET A 833 15.82 5.65 -5.29
C MET A 833 16.11 6.74 -6.33
N LEU A 834 17.13 7.58 -6.09
CA LEU A 834 17.50 8.68 -6.98
C LEU A 834 18.51 8.27 -8.05
N ASP A 835 19.62 7.66 -7.64
CA ASP A 835 20.73 7.30 -8.54
C ASP A 835 20.36 6.15 -9.48
N ASN A 836 19.49 5.24 -9.02
CA ASN A 836 19.01 4.13 -9.84
C ASN A 836 17.75 4.47 -10.65
N GLY A 837 17.32 5.74 -10.66
CA GLY A 837 16.27 6.24 -11.54
C GLY A 837 14.86 5.80 -11.18
N TRP A 838 14.56 5.57 -9.89
CA TRP A 838 13.20 5.28 -9.40
C TRP A 838 12.36 6.55 -9.21
N LEU A 839 13.02 7.69 -8.97
CA LEU A 839 12.42 9.02 -8.83
C LEU A 839 13.21 10.04 -9.66
N HIS A 840 12.55 11.12 -10.08
CA HIS A 840 13.24 12.30 -10.64
C HIS A 840 13.36 13.38 -9.58
N LEU A 841 14.52 14.03 -9.47
CA LEU A 841 14.75 15.10 -8.50
C LEU A 841 15.03 16.43 -9.18
N PHE A 842 14.31 17.45 -8.72
CA PHE A 842 14.41 18.83 -9.12
C PHE A 842 14.62 19.71 -7.89
N ARG A 843 15.49 20.70 -8.03
CA ARG A 843 15.75 21.74 -7.04
C ARG A 843 15.15 23.03 -7.54
N MET A 844 14.40 23.70 -6.66
CA MET A 844 13.91 25.05 -6.88
C MET A 844 14.86 26.03 -6.20
N ASP A 845 15.43 26.95 -6.97
CA ASP A 845 16.24 28.04 -6.43
C ASP A 845 15.37 29.22 -5.95
N ASP A 846 15.99 30.16 -5.22
CA ASP A 846 15.29 31.33 -4.69
C ASP A 846 14.84 32.28 -5.81
N ASP A 847 15.55 32.29 -6.95
CA ASP A 847 15.30 33.11 -8.14
C ASP A 847 14.17 32.55 -9.06
N GLY A 848 13.47 31.50 -8.62
CA GLY A 848 12.35 30.87 -9.34
C GLY A 848 12.78 29.87 -10.41
N GLY A 849 14.05 29.55 -10.45
CA GLY A 849 14.65 28.57 -11.32
C GLY A 849 14.52 27.13 -10.87
N VAL A 850 14.58 26.21 -11.83
CA VAL A 850 14.53 24.77 -11.56
C VAL A 850 15.73 24.09 -12.19
N ASP A 851 16.47 23.36 -11.37
CA ASP A 851 17.58 22.49 -11.79
C ASP A 851 17.18 21.03 -11.60
N ARG A 852 17.52 20.19 -12.56
CA ARG A 852 17.33 18.73 -12.51
C ARG A 852 18.62 18.05 -12.09
N ARG A 853 18.52 17.07 -11.20
CA ARG A 853 19.63 16.15 -10.92
C ARG A 853 19.63 15.01 -11.94
N ILE A 854 20.74 14.83 -12.64
CA ILE A 854 20.99 13.67 -13.50
C ILE A 854 21.94 12.72 -12.77
N PRO A 855 21.54 11.46 -12.52
CA PRO A 855 22.42 10.46 -11.90
C PRO A 855 23.80 10.41 -12.56
N GLY A 856 24.85 10.38 -11.74
CA GLY A 856 26.25 10.36 -12.20
C GLY A 856 26.77 11.63 -12.88
N THR A 857 25.91 12.58 -13.27
CA THR A 857 26.29 13.78 -14.06
C THR A 857 26.11 15.09 -13.29
N GLY A 858 25.35 15.08 -12.19
CA GLY A 858 25.13 16.24 -11.32
C GLY A 858 23.90 17.06 -11.70
N TRP A 859 23.87 18.33 -11.29
CA TRP A 859 22.74 19.24 -11.49
C TRP A 859 22.84 19.98 -12.83
N GLN A 860 21.73 20.03 -13.57
CA GLN A 860 21.60 20.74 -14.85
C GLN A 860 20.35 21.61 -14.86
N ARG A 861 20.41 22.78 -15.51
CA ARG A 861 19.27 23.67 -15.59
C ARG A 861 18.13 23.01 -16.37
N ALA A 862 16.92 22.94 -15.81
CA ALA A 862 15.79 22.31 -16.46
C ALA A 862 15.16 23.20 -17.56
N ASN A 863 15.42 24.52 -17.52
CA ASN A 863 14.95 25.51 -18.50
C ASN A 863 16.11 26.30 -19.14
N ALA A 864 16.40 26.04 -20.42
CA ALA A 864 16.71 27.00 -21.49
C ALA A 864 17.54 26.33 -22.60
N GLU A 865 16.88 25.66 -23.52
CA GLU A 865 17.14 25.81 -24.96
C GLU A 865 15.97 25.17 -25.71
N LYS A 866 15.10 26.02 -26.29
CA LYS A 866 14.60 25.68 -27.64
C LYS A 866 15.87 25.36 -28.42
N LEU A 867 16.00 24.12 -28.89
CA LEU A 867 17.01 23.78 -29.89
C LEU A 867 16.84 24.79 -31.02
N ALA A 868 17.69 25.81 -31.04
CA ALA A 868 17.93 26.57 -32.24
C ALA A 868 18.43 25.54 -33.23
N GLU A 869 17.72 25.41 -34.35
CA GLU A 869 18.14 24.64 -35.51
C GLU A 869 19.62 24.95 -35.78
N VAL A 870 20.50 24.03 -35.39
CA VAL A 870 21.83 23.97 -35.99
C VAL A 870 21.65 23.11 -37.23
N ALA A 871 21.57 23.82 -38.34
CA ALA A 871 21.49 23.34 -39.71
C ALA A 871 22.56 22.30 -40.07
#